data_AF-A0A6N8FNN8-F1
#
_entry.id   AF-A0A6N8FNN8-F1
#
_cell.length_a   1.000
_cell.length_b   1.000
_cell.length_c   1.000
_cell.angle_alpha   90.00
_cell.angle_beta   90.00
_cell.angle_gamma   90.00
#
_symmetry.space_group_name_H-M   'P 1'
#
loop_
_entity.id
_entity.type
_entity.pdbx_description
1 polymer ?
#
loop_
_entity_poly.entity_id
_entity_poly.type
_entity_poly.pdbx_seq_one_letter_code
_entity_poly.pdbx_strand_id
1 'polypeptide(L)'
;MPILKHLNTVRRKQNMVTATKAVAFPHLTPTTAIAWLKAVGLLRLSGATGYWGDCFYLLDVSAEDLVEHILNEYQPKPFISPWNSYSLFDKAEGLTAVLASRSKRYELMREGYEELQNAMQSLDTAGQSAAQKKLTLMDYLPSRVSNHYWLEWINAVGLMTNTKTGPRFLCNDLLGTGGNVGTTDFCTAYFQVCTQLWNLDTGEPSAEAEAFIRSSVLGELQPKTLLAQALLGHTYPAADYFDDLAPAGMSQADYLDNGGRSSQLANPVDLILYLEGATTFTGKAIPLNEVAEGGQEYTIAAYPLLLEVNSGSADTSDRTGRANEVWLPLWDQPMDWEDFQDLVTTDLAFRLKNQVVDTIDMLDVITQADDYCGLSRFARFGLWTRKGQGKYLIYVGLATPGKTDFGAELRKWRLQARPTEKQPQAQYNLLTVIQKTLYRLQQGNAEVTTAIRLLGQLEVLHSRVQTKVPPVPQLGEKWIEAVYQEYPIAEVELAVALASTAPTHIDSGHAYPLRRLLSSARYSKDKDAWFWSDDHHHKLKTSSLEALCVSLLKLWNEWEHDRYHPAHGWTYRASPDAIAAFIAGRTNDQLILELALGFALCRIPSKLAPSSKTQPLPEPYKYAASLQWCRNTSLTAQTVNGLLAGSTVPLSRQLAALQKPVVLPSAIAVGKRCALALVFPCQPFHQIGETNA
;
A
#
# COMPACT_ATOMS: atom_id res chain seq x y z
N MET A 1 17.79 -27.29 5.14
CA MET A 1 16.99 -28.10 6.09
C MET A 1 17.38 -27.97 7.59
N PRO A 2 17.77 -26.79 8.15
CA PRO A 2 17.73 -26.57 9.62
C PRO A 2 16.52 -25.76 10.13
N ILE A 3 15.86 -24.99 9.26
CA ILE A 3 14.89 -23.93 9.63
C ILE A 3 13.65 -24.46 10.38
N LEU A 4 13.22 -25.70 10.12
CA LEU A 4 12.05 -26.33 10.76
C LEU A 4 12.24 -26.69 12.26
N LYS A 5 13.43 -26.53 12.84
CA LYS A 5 13.64 -26.79 14.28
C LYS A 5 13.34 -25.59 15.19
N HIS A 6 13.44 -24.34 14.73
CA HIS A 6 13.13 -23.18 15.59
C HIS A 6 11.62 -22.97 15.81
N LEU A 7 10.81 -23.14 14.76
CA LEU A 7 9.34 -22.97 14.85
C LEU A 7 8.66 -23.96 15.83
N ASN A 8 9.28 -25.11 16.10
CA ASN A 8 8.76 -26.09 17.07
C ASN A 8 9.14 -25.77 18.53
N THR A 9 10.11 -24.88 18.76
CA THR A 9 10.46 -24.42 20.12
C THR A 9 9.42 -23.43 20.65
N VAL A 10 8.93 -22.54 19.78
CA VAL A 10 7.88 -21.54 20.11
C VAL A 10 6.56 -22.21 20.54
N ARG A 11 6.19 -23.34 19.93
CA ARG A 11 4.96 -24.09 20.28
C ARG A 11 5.00 -24.87 21.60
N ARG A 12 6.11 -24.87 22.35
CA ARG A 12 6.27 -25.70 23.56
C ARG A 12 6.42 -24.94 24.90
N LYS A 13 6.06 -23.65 24.91
CA LYS A 13 5.87 -22.85 26.14
C LYS A 13 4.41 -22.44 26.41
N GLN A 14 3.43 -23.23 25.96
CA GLN A 14 2.05 -23.14 26.51
C GLN A 14 2.00 -23.78 27.92
N ASN A 15 2.71 -23.18 28.88
CA ASN A 15 2.51 -23.44 30.30
C ASN A 15 1.69 -22.29 30.89
N MET A 16 0.60 -22.67 31.57
CA MET A 16 -0.31 -21.87 32.41
C MET A 16 0.00 -20.37 32.52
N VAL A 17 -0.95 -19.55 32.05
CA VAL A 17 -1.03 -18.12 32.39
C VAL A 17 -1.36 -17.98 33.87
N THR A 18 -0.33 -18.02 34.72
CA THR A 18 -0.31 -17.25 35.97
C THR A 18 -0.56 -15.78 35.62
N ALA A 19 -1.25 -15.04 36.49
CA ALA A 19 -1.58 -13.64 36.24
C ALA A 19 -0.31 -12.76 36.23
N THR A 20 0.32 -12.65 35.06
CA THR A 20 1.48 -11.81 34.80
C THR A 20 1.12 -10.36 35.08
N LYS A 21 1.92 -9.65 35.88
CA LYS A 21 1.68 -8.23 36.15
C LYS A 21 2.11 -7.43 34.94
N ALA A 22 1.13 -6.89 34.21
CA ALA A 22 1.35 -5.96 33.11
C ALA A 22 1.35 -4.51 33.63
N VAL A 23 2.41 -3.75 33.36
CA VAL A 23 2.45 -2.29 33.51
C VAL A 23 2.04 -1.67 32.19
N ALA A 24 1.00 -0.86 32.21
CA ALA A 24 0.53 -0.10 31.06
C ALA A 24 1.24 1.26 31.01
N PHE A 25 1.54 1.75 29.80
CA PHE A 25 2.12 3.06 29.57
C PHE A 25 1.17 3.91 28.70
N PRO A 26 0.09 4.51 29.24
CA PRO A 26 -0.99 5.11 28.45
C PRO A 26 -0.56 6.26 27.53
N HIS A 27 0.55 6.93 27.87
CA HIS A 27 1.12 8.01 27.06
C HIS A 27 1.92 7.48 25.85
N LEU A 28 2.20 6.17 25.76
CA LEU A 28 2.86 5.52 24.64
C LEU A 28 1.81 4.91 23.70
N THR A 29 1.23 5.76 22.85
CA THR A 29 0.19 5.38 21.89
C THR A 29 0.78 5.01 20.52
N PRO A 30 0.17 4.07 19.76
CA PRO A 30 0.63 3.71 18.42
C PRO A 30 0.39 4.80 17.36
N THR A 31 -0.25 5.92 17.71
CA THR A 31 -0.60 7.01 16.79
C THR A 31 0.44 8.13 16.72
N THR A 32 1.50 8.07 17.53
CA THR A 32 2.62 9.03 17.47
C THR A 32 3.95 8.29 17.31
N ALA A 33 4.79 8.72 16.37
CA ALA A 33 6.00 7.98 16.02
C ALA A 33 7.01 7.92 17.17
N ILE A 34 7.12 9.01 17.93
CA ILE A 34 7.97 9.10 19.11
C ILE A 34 7.51 8.17 20.24
N ALA A 35 6.19 7.99 20.47
CA ALA A 35 5.71 7.05 21.47
C ALA A 35 6.13 5.60 21.16
N TRP A 36 6.07 5.20 19.89
CA TRP A 36 6.54 3.89 19.46
C TRP A 36 8.06 3.74 19.63
N LEU A 37 8.85 4.76 19.24
CA LEU A 37 10.31 4.74 19.41
C LEU A 37 10.71 4.72 20.88
N LYS A 38 10.02 5.48 21.74
CA LYS A 38 10.19 5.43 23.20
C LYS A 38 9.84 4.07 23.77
N ALA A 39 8.73 3.46 23.35
CA ALA A 39 8.31 2.12 23.79
C ALA A 39 9.36 1.06 23.46
N VAL A 40 9.94 1.11 22.25
CA VAL A 40 11.03 0.21 21.84
C VAL A 40 12.31 0.49 22.62
N GLY A 41 12.65 1.76 22.88
CA GLY A 41 13.74 2.13 23.78
C GLY A 41 13.55 1.62 25.22
N LEU A 42 12.33 1.68 25.75
CA LEU A 42 11.99 1.13 27.07
C LEU A 42 12.02 -0.40 27.10
N LEU A 43 11.59 -1.06 26.03
CA LEU A 43 11.74 -2.52 25.89
C LEU A 43 13.23 -2.90 26.00
N ARG A 44 14.09 -2.21 25.23
CA ARG A 44 15.54 -2.40 25.26
C ARG A 44 16.17 -2.16 26.64
N LEU A 45 15.78 -1.08 27.33
CA LEU A 45 16.37 -0.71 28.62
C LEU A 45 15.80 -1.48 29.82
N SER A 46 14.60 -2.05 29.70
CA SER A 46 13.98 -2.80 30.81
C SER A 46 14.44 -4.26 30.90
N GLY A 47 14.90 -4.85 29.80
CA GLY A 47 15.13 -6.31 29.71
C GLY A 47 13.85 -7.14 29.93
N ALA A 48 12.68 -6.50 29.89
CA ALA A 48 11.38 -7.14 30.08
C ALA A 48 10.79 -7.59 28.74
N THR A 49 9.69 -8.33 28.79
CA THR A 49 8.86 -8.59 27.60
C THR A 49 7.76 -7.53 27.49
N GLY A 50 7.41 -7.12 26.27
CA GLY A 50 6.38 -6.12 26.01
C GLY A 50 5.50 -6.44 24.81
N TYR A 51 4.34 -5.77 24.73
CA TYR A 51 3.37 -5.92 23.63
C TYR A 51 2.51 -4.66 23.46
N TRP A 52 1.81 -4.57 22.32
CA TRP A 52 0.91 -3.47 21.98
C TRP A 52 -0.57 -3.83 22.17
N GLY A 53 -1.28 -2.95 22.88
CA GLY A 53 -2.75 -2.87 22.87
C GLY A 53 -3.20 -1.53 22.29
N ASP A 54 -3.98 -0.78 23.07
CA ASP A 54 -4.27 0.65 22.79
C ASP A 54 -3.08 1.55 23.16
N CYS A 55 -2.22 1.08 24.06
CA CYS A 55 -0.91 1.64 24.40
C CYS A 55 0.14 0.51 24.51
N PHE A 56 1.38 0.85 24.85
CA PHE A 56 2.41 -0.14 25.14
C PHE A 56 2.29 -0.72 26.55
N TYR A 57 2.62 -2.01 26.69
CA TYR A 57 2.65 -2.73 27.96
C TYR A 57 3.99 -3.45 28.13
N LEU A 58 4.51 -3.48 29.36
CA LEU A 58 5.61 -4.36 29.77
C LEU A 58 5.12 -5.36 30.82
N LEU A 59 5.67 -6.58 30.82
CA LEU A 59 5.37 -7.66 31.74
C LEU A 59 6.50 -7.89 32.74
N ASP A 60 6.13 -8.33 33.95
CA ASP A 60 7.05 -8.77 35.00
C ASP A 60 8.10 -7.73 35.43
N VAL A 61 7.83 -6.45 35.16
CA VAL A 61 8.59 -5.29 35.59
C VAL A 61 7.71 -4.37 36.46
N SER A 62 8.33 -3.62 37.36
CA SER A 62 7.69 -2.59 38.16
C SER A 62 8.01 -1.20 37.60
N ALA A 63 7.05 -0.29 37.69
CA ALA A 63 7.21 1.10 37.25
C ALA A 63 8.33 1.83 38.00
N GLU A 64 8.47 1.57 39.30
CA GLU A 64 9.50 2.17 40.14
C GLU A 64 10.88 1.57 39.83
N ASP A 65 10.98 0.24 39.71
CA ASP A 65 12.22 -0.47 39.40
C ASP A 65 12.80 -0.02 38.05
N LEU A 66 11.93 0.27 37.06
CA LEU A 66 12.32 0.81 35.76
C LEU A 66 12.88 2.25 35.86
N VAL A 67 12.30 3.10 36.71
CA VAL A 67 12.82 4.44 37.00
C VAL A 67 14.15 4.33 37.74
N GLU A 68 14.25 3.47 38.75
CA GLU A 68 15.47 3.25 39.54
C GLU A 68 16.62 2.71 38.67
N HIS A 69 16.34 1.74 37.80
CA HIS A 69 17.33 1.18 36.86
C HIS A 69 17.85 2.25 35.89
N ILE A 70 16.96 3.05 35.27
CA ILE A 70 17.40 4.13 34.37
C ILE A 70 18.17 5.21 35.14
N LEU A 71 17.72 5.60 36.34
CA LEU A 71 18.38 6.61 37.17
C LEU A 71 19.78 6.17 37.61
N ASN A 72 19.91 4.95 38.11
CA ASN A 72 21.12 4.48 38.78
C ASN A 72 22.06 3.68 37.88
N GLU A 73 21.55 2.92 36.90
CA GLU A 73 22.35 1.92 36.16
C GLU A 73 22.55 2.27 34.66
N TYR A 74 21.77 3.20 34.09
CA TYR A 74 21.92 3.60 32.68
C TYR A 74 23.34 4.07 32.33
N GLN A 75 24.01 3.36 31.42
CA GLN A 75 25.30 3.75 30.84
C GLN A 75 25.09 4.39 29.45
N PRO A 76 25.43 5.67 29.25
CA PRO A 76 25.39 6.30 27.94
C PRO A 76 26.23 5.56 26.89
N LYS A 77 25.65 5.37 25.71
CA LYS A 77 26.25 4.67 24.56
C LYS A 77 27.04 5.64 23.68
N PRO A 78 28.04 5.17 22.91
CA PRO A 78 28.88 5.99 22.04
C PRO A 78 28.17 6.42 20.73
N PHE A 79 26.97 6.99 20.83
CA PHE A 79 26.24 7.51 19.66
C PHE A 79 26.94 8.77 19.13
N ILE A 80 27.51 8.69 17.92
CA ILE A 80 28.20 9.82 17.28
C ILE A 80 28.22 9.75 15.75
N SER A 81 28.02 10.91 15.11
CA SER A 81 28.05 11.13 13.67
C SER A 81 29.28 11.98 13.26
N PRO A 82 30.48 11.39 13.11
CA PRO A 82 31.76 12.11 13.04
C PRO A 82 31.98 13.03 11.81
N TRP A 83 31.10 13.01 10.82
CA TRP A 83 31.15 13.94 9.68
C TRP A 83 30.38 15.26 9.91
N ASN A 84 29.51 15.35 10.92
CA ASN A 84 28.69 16.54 11.14
C ASN A 84 29.55 17.67 11.73
N SER A 85 29.45 18.87 11.14
CA SER A 85 30.21 20.06 11.54
C SER A 85 29.92 20.59 12.96
N TYR A 86 28.90 20.03 13.63
CA TYR A 86 28.54 20.31 15.01
C TYR A 86 28.64 19.07 15.91
N SER A 87 29.28 18.00 15.44
CA SER A 87 29.56 16.78 16.20
C SER A 87 30.52 17.06 17.37
N LEU A 88 30.56 16.13 18.33
CA LEU A 88 31.48 16.22 19.47
C LEU A 88 32.96 16.13 19.04
N PHE A 89 33.28 15.49 17.89
CA PHE A 89 34.64 15.46 17.36
C PHE A 89 35.13 16.83 16.88
N ASP A 90 34.26 17.64 16.28
CA ASP A 90 34.59 19.02 15.91
C ASP A 90 34.51 19.99 17.13
N LYS A 91 34.01 19.52 18.30
CA LYS A 91 33.96 20.26 19.59
C LYS A 91 34.91 19.68 20.64
N ALA A 92 36.19 20.01 20.53
CA ALA A 92 37.29 19.46 21.34
C ALA A 92 37.01 19.35 22.86
N GLU A 93 36.37 20.35 23.49
CA GLU A 93 36.08 20.36 24.93
C GLU A 93 35.18 19.19 25.38
N GLY A 94 34.09 18.93 24.66
CA GLY A 94 33.11 17.90 25.03
C GLY A 94 33.67 16.49 24.89
N LEU A 95 34.37 16.22 23.79
CA LEU A 95 35.06 14.95 23.60
C LEU A 95 36.17 14.74 24.65
N THR A 96 37.01 15.75 24.89
CA THR A 96 38.10 15.67 25.88
C THR A 96 37.56 15.39 27.28
N ALA A 97 36.43 15.97 27.65
CA ALA A 97 35.80 15.74 28.96
C ALA A 97 35.34 14.28 29.13
N VAL A 98 34.75 13.66 28.10
CA VAL A 98 34.36 12.23 28.15
C VAL A 98 35.59 11.32 28.24
N LEU A 99 36.62 11.58 27.43
CA LEU A 99 37.87 10.80 27.43
C LEU A 99 38.62 10.92 28.77
N ALA A 100 38.47 12.04 29.48
CA ALA A 100 39.04 12.23 30.81
C ALA A 100 38.20 11.62 31.95
N SER A 101 36.91 11.33 31.72
CA SER A 101 36.00 10.79 32.73
C SER A 101 36.48 9.42 33.24
N ARG A 102 36.46 9.24 34.56
CA ARG A 102 36.77 7.96 35.24
C ARG A 102 35.53 7.27 35.81
N SER A 103 34.35 7.84 35.62
CA SER A 103 33.12 7.23 36.08
C SER A 103 32.86 5.91 35.34
N LYS A 104 32.21 4.96 36.03
CA LYS A 104 31.72 3.72 35.41
C LYS A 104 30.49 4.00 34.51
N ARG A 105 29.73 5.07 34.77
CA ARG A 105 28.54 5.39 33.96
C ARG A 105 28.91 5.66 32.50
N TYR A 106 29.93 6.46 32.25
CA TYR A 106 30.35 6.86 30.90
C TYR A 106 31.33 5.88 30.23
N GLU A 107 31.52 4.69 30.79
CA GLU A 107 32.48 3.68 30.30
C GLU A 107 32.25 3.30 28.84
N LEU A 108 31.02 2.91 28.47
CA LEU A 108 30.67 2.54 27.08
C LEU A 108 30.86 3.70 26.08
N MET A 109 30.50 4.92 26.49
CA MET A 109 30.69 6.12 25.66
C MET A 109 32.17 6.44 25.46
N ARG A 110 32.97 6.37 26.55
CA ARG A 110 34.41 6.61 26.54
C ARG A 110 35.14 5.62 25.64
N GLU A 111 34.93 4.32 25.84
CA GLU A 111 35.58 3.26 25.04
C GLU A 111 35.27 3.39 23.54
N GLY A 112 34.00 3.64 23.18
CA GLY A 112 33.63 3.85 21.78
C GLY A 112 34.23 5.11 21.17
N TYR A 113 34.31 6.21 21.93
CA TYR A 113 34.94 7.45 21.47
C TYR A 113 36.48 7.34 21.37
N GLU A 114 37.13 6.57 22.25
CA GLU A 114 38.56 6.23 22.15
C GLU A 114 38.84 5.41 20.87
N GLU A 115 38.07 4.35 20.60
CA GLU A 115 38.24 3.53 19.39
C GLU A 115 38.04 4.36 18.11
N LEU A 116 37.01 5.20 18.08
CA LEU A 116 36.75 6.12 16.97
C LEU A 116 37.85 7.17 16.79
N GLN A 117 38.33 7.79 17.87
CA GLN A 117 39.40 8.77 17.81
C GLN A 117 40.68 8.14 17.24
N ASN A 118 41.02 6.94 17.68
CA ASN A 118 42.17 6.19 17.17
C ASN A 118 42.01 5.80 15.69
N ALA A 119 40.82 5.35 15.27
CA ALA A 119 40.52 5.04 13.87
C ALA A 119 40.52 6.29 12.97
N MET A 120 40.20 7.47 13.50
CA MET A 120 40.24 8.74 12.77
C MET A 120 41.65 9.34 12.63
N GLN A 121 42.59 9.04 13.53
CA GLN A 121 43.98 9.54 13.44
C GLN A 121 44.71 9.09 12.17
N SER A 122 44.36 7.93 11.61
CA SER A 122 44.95 7.38 10.38
C SER A 122 44.33 7.93 9.09
N LEU A 123 43.40 8.89 9.17
CA LEU A 123 42.66 9.45 8.03
C LEU A 123 43.00 10.92 7.77
N ASP A 124 43.58 11.21 6.61
CA ASP A 124 43.65 12.58 6.12
C ASP A 124 42.31 13.01 5.49
N THR A 125 41.62 13.91 6.19
CA THR A 125 40.41 14.59 5.69
C THR A 125 40.61 16.09 5.47
N ALA A 126 41.86 16.58 5.50
CA ALA A 126 42.17 17.98 5.30
C ALA A 126 41.79 18.45 3.88
N GLY A 127 41.22 19.65 3.78
CA GLY A 127 40.79 20.23 2.50
C GLY A 127 39.58 19.55 1.83
N GLN A 128 39.05 18.46 2.39
CA GLN A 128 37.85 17.81 1.88
C GLN A 128 36.59 18.65 2.16
N SER A 129 35.66 18.72 1.21
CA SER A 129 34.30 19.23 1.48
C SER A 129 33.55 18.31 2.46
N ALA A 130 32.52 18.82 3.13
CA ALA A 130 31.72 18.02 4.07
C ALA A 130 31.13 16.74 3.44
N ALA A 131 30.77 16.78 2.15
CA ALA A 131 30.31 15.60 1.41
C ALA A 131 31.42 14.57 1.18
N GLN A 132 32.66 15.02 0.88
CA GLN A 132 33.82 14.14 0.75
C GLN A 132 34.24 13.55 2.11
N LYS A 133 34.36 14.38 3.17
CA LYS A 133 34.63 13.93 4.56
C LYS A 133 33.64 12.84 4.95
N LYS A 134 32.34 13.04 4.66
CA LYS A 134 31.29 12.04 4.94
C LYS A 134 31.50 10.72 4.19
N LEU A 135 31.87 10.76 2.90
CA LEU A 135 32.17 9.53 2.14
C LEU A 135 33.41 8.82 2.68
N THR A 136 34.53 9.53 2.86
CA THR A 136 35.80 8.94 3.36
C THR A 136 35.64 8.34 4.75
N LEU A 137 34.96 9.01 5.68
CA LEU A 137 34.71 8.46 7.02
C LEU A 137 33.82 7.21 6.98
N MET A 138 32.79 7.19 6.13
CA MET A 138 31.83 6.07 6.05
C MET A 138 32.31 4.87 5.24
N ASP A 139 33.31 5.05 4.37
CA ASP A 139 34.02 3.96 3.71
C ASP A 139 35.00 3.27 4.67
N TYR A 140 35.66 4.06 5.54
CA TYR A 140 36.74 3.56 6.39
C TYR A 140 36.29 3.10 7.79
N LEU A 141 35.59 3.94 8.56
CA LEU A 141 35.35 3.71 10.00
C LEU A 141 34.57 2.41 10.30
N PRO A 142 33.50 2.03 9.57
CA PRO A 142 32.78 0.78 9.82
C PRO A 142 33.62 -0.49 9.60
N SER A 143 34.77 -0.39 8.92
CA SER A 143 35.72 -1.50 8.74
C SER A 143 36.82 -1.57 9.82
N ARG A 144 36.89 -0.58 10.71
CA ARG A 144 37.98 -0.39 11.69
C ARG A 144 37.53 -0.31 13.14
N VAL A 145 36.28 0.08 13.38
CA VAL A 145 35.69 0.21 14.71
C VAL A 145 34.86 -1.04 15.00
N SER A 146 35.14 -1.67 16.13
CA SER A 146 34.51 -2.91 16.59
C SER A 146 33.38 -2.65 17.59
N ASN A 147 33.29 -1.43 18.14
CA ASN A 147 32.26 -1.05 19.10
C ASN A 147 30.84 -1.29 18.55
N HIS A 148 30.16 -2.27 19.15
CA HIS A 148 28.85 -2.73 18.73
C HIS A 148 27.78 -1.63 18.73
N TYR A 149 27.68 -0.82 19.79
CA TYR A 149 26.67 0.23 19.92
C TYR A 149 26.85 1.35 18.89
N TRP A 150 28.11 1.69 18.57
CA TRP A 150 28.37 2.64 17.49
C TRP A 150 28.03 2.04 16.12
N LEU A 151 28.34 0.74 15.89
CA LEU A 151 27.99 0.04 14.66
C LEU A 151 26.47 -0.09 14.45
N GLU A 152 25.67 -0.26 15.51
CA GLU A 152 24.21 -0.17 15.40
C GLU A 152 23.77 1.24 14.99
N TRP A 153 24.21 2.27 15.72
CA TRP A 153 23.85 3.66 15.45
C TRP A 153 24.21 4.09 14.03
N ILE A 154 25.43 3.80 13.59
CA ILE A 154 25.94 4.28 12.31
C ILE A 154 25.17 3.67 11.13
N ASN A 155 24.89 2.38 11.19
CA ASN A 155 24.14 1.66 10.16
C ASN A 155 22.63 1.97 10.20
N ALA A 156 22.10 2.45 11.33
CA ALA A 156 20.75 3.00 11.41
C ALA A 156 20.67 4.40 10.76
N VAL A 157 21.69 5.23 10.96
CA VAL A 157 21.78 6.61 10.42
C VAL A 157 21.99 6.63 8.90
N GLY A 158 22.83 5.77 8.36
CA GLY A 158 22.95 5.62 6.91
C GLY A 158 24.06 4.69 6.44
N LEU A 159 24.04 4.40 5.14
CA LEU A 159 24.88 3.37 4.54
C LEU A 159 25.66 3.89 3.32
N MET A 160 26.87 3.37 3.14
CA MET A 160 27.60 3.52 1.90
C MET A 160 27.00 2.63 0.81
N THR A 161 26.82 3.18 -0.40
CA THR A 161 26.29 2.45 -1.56
C THR A 161 27.06 2.79 -2.82
N ASN A 162 27.22 1.82 -3.72
CA ASN A 162 27.83 2.05 -5.03
C ASN A 162 26.74 2.25 -6.08
N THR A 163 26.76 3.37 -6.80
CA THR A 163 25.77 3.70 -7.83
C THR A 163 26.41 3.79 -9.19
N LYS A 164 25.59 3.84 -10.26
CA LYS A 164 26.06 4.18 -11.63
C LYS A 164 26.78 5.52 -11.73
N THR A 165 26.70 6.37 -10.71
CA THR A 165 27.37 7.68 -10.61
C THR A 165 28.52 7.70 -9.60
N GLY A 166 28.97 6.53 -9.13
CA GLY A 166 29.98 6.38 -8.08
C GLY A 166 29.40 6.16 -6.68
N PRO A 167 30.25 6.13 -5.64
CA PRO A 167 29.84 5.89 -4.26
C PRO A 167 28.97 7.04 -3.72
N ARG A 168 27.96 6.68 -2.92
CA ARG A 168 27.04 7.61 -2.25
C ARG A 168 26.69 7.11 -0.86
N PHE A 169 26.69 8.02 0.10
CA PHE A 169 26.08 7.78 1.41
C PHE A 169 24.58 8.08 1.34
N LEU A 170 23.74 7.08 1.54
CA LEU A 170 22.29 7.22 1.60
C LEU A 170 21.86 7.26 3.07
N CYS A 171 21.31 8.38 3.52
CA CYS A 171 20.82 8.53 4.89
C CYS A 171 19.48 7.80 5.07
N ASN A 172 19.21 7.32 6.28
CA ASN A 172 17.86 6.96 6.70
C ASN A 172 17.09 8.25 7.00
N ASP A 173 16.05 8.54 6.23
CA ASP A 173 15.23 9.76 6.34
C ASP A 173 14.62 9.96 7.74
N LEU A 174 14.38 8.88 8.50
CA LEU A 174 13.89 8.93 9.88
C LEU A 174 14.86 9.66 10.82
N LEU A 175 16.16 9.55 10.54
CA LEU A 175 17.27 10.14 11.30
C LEU A 175 17.88 11.35 10.57
N GLY A 176 17.10 11.96 9.69
CA GLY A 176 17.45 13.19 8.98
C GLY A 176 18.64 13.03 8.03
N THR A 177 19.50 14.05 7.97
CA THR A 177 20.60 14.14 6.99
C THR A 177 21.91 13.49 7.45
N GLY A 178 21.81 12.50 8.35
CA GLY A 178 22.94 11.83 8.98
C GLY A 178 22.99 12.07 10.49
N GLY A 179 21.91 11.78 11.21
CA GLY A 179 21.80 12.04 12.65
C GLY A 179 21.60 13.52 13.00
N ASN A 180 21.03 14.30 12.06
CA ASN A 180 20.78 15.73 12.21
C ASN A 180 19.43 16.10 11.58
N VAL A 181 18.62 16.86 12.33
CA VAL A 181 17.33 17.42 11.88
C VAL A 181 17.31 18.91 12.20
N GLY A 182 17.07 19.74 11.17
CA GLY A 182 17.14 21.20 11.31
C GLY A 182 18.57 21.65 11.66
N THR A 183 18.74 22.25 12.84
CA THR A 183 20.06 22.58 13.42
C THR A 183 20.51 21.61 14.51
N THR A 184 19.73 20.58 14.83
CA THR A 184 19.97 19.67 15.96
C THR A 184 20.72 18.42 15.53
N ASP A 185 22.00 18.35 15.88
CA ASP A 185 22.76 17.09 15.87
C ASP A 185 22.35 16.23 17.07
N PHE A 186 21.78 15.04 16.80
CA PHE A 186 21.25 14.19 17.87
C PHE A 186 22.31 13.71 18.85
N CYS A 187 23.54 13.46 18.38
CA CYS A 187 24.61 12.89 19.19
C CYS A 187 25.18 13.92 20.16
N THR A 188 25.44 15.13 19.68
CA THR A 188 25.86 16.26 20.50
C THR A 188 24.79 16.63 21.53
N ALA A 189 23.51 16.62 21.13
CA ALA A 189 22.40 16.90 22.05
C ALA A 189 22.20 15.78 23.09
N TYR A 190 22.33 14.51 22.70
CA TYR A 190 22.28 13.36 23.58
C TYR A 190 23.39 13.38 24.64
N PHE A 191 24.61 13.76 24.26
CA PHE A 191 25.70 13.98 25.21
C PHE A 191 25.37 15.09 26.22
N GLN A 192 24.82 16.22 25.75
CA GLN A 192 24.39 17.32 26.64
C GLN A 192 23.28 16.90 27.61
N VAL A 193 22.32 16.09 27.15
CA VAL A 193 21.28 15.50 28.00
C VAL A 193 21.90 14.57 29.04
N CYS A 194 22.83 13.70 28.64
CA CYS A 194 23.49 12.79 29.57
C CYS A 194 24.24 13.56 30.67
N THR A 195 25.03 14.58 30.32
CA THR A 195 25.80 15.37 31.31
C THR A 195 24.94 16.36 32.12
N GLN A 196 23.68 16.59 31.73
CA GLN A 196 22.68 17.27 32.54
C GLN A 196 22.04 16.34 33.59
N LEU A 197 21.80 15.08 33.22
CA LEU A 197 21.15 14.08 34.08
C LEU A 197 22.13 13.38 35.04
N TRP A 198 23.39 13.21 34.64
CA TRP A 198 24.41 12.55 35.44
C TRP A 198 25.72 13.34 35.45
N ASN A 199 26.38 13.39 36.60
CA ASN A 199 27.68 14.02 36.75
C ASN A 199 28.75 13.22 35.98
N LEU A 200 29.59 13.92 35.19
CA LEU A 200 30.59 13.29 34.33
C LEU A 200 31.75 12.64 35.11
N ASP A 201 32.11 13.17 36.28
CA ASP A 201 33.23 12.67 37.08
C ASP A 201 32.82 11.53 38.02
N THR A 202 31.69 11.68 38.72
CA THR A 202 31.20 10.68 39.70
C THR A 202 30.28 9.63 39.08
N GLY A 203 29.53 9.99 38.02
CA GLY A 203 28.44 9.17 37.49
C GLY A 203 27.17 9.19 38.36
N GLU A 204 27.08 10.05 39.37
CA GLU A 204 25.88 10.19 40.21
C GLU A 204 24.79 11.01 39.47
N PRO A 205 23.50 10.71 39.68
CA PRO A 205 22.40 11.48 39.10
C PRO A 205 22.31 12.90 39.68
N SER A 206 21.85 13.86 38.87
CA SER A 206 21.50 15.20 39.32
C SER A 206 20.19 15.22 40.11
N ALA A 207 19.95 16.26 40.91
CA ALA A 207 18.79 16.35 41.79
C ALA A 207 17.44 16.32 41.05
N GLU A 208 17.42 16.79 39.79
CA GLU A 208 16.26 16.80 38.92
C GLU A 208 16.11 15.53 38.05
N ALA A 209 17.13 14.66 38.01
CA ALA A 209 17.18 13.53 37.06
C ALA A 209 16.00 12.56 37.23
N GLU A 210 15.64 12.21 38.47
CA GLU A 210 14.48 11.36 38.74
C GLU A 210 13.19 11.96 38.18
N ALA A 211 12.95 13.26 38.38
CA ALA A 211 11.75 13.92 37.89
C ALA A 211 11.66 13.89 36.36
N PHE A 212 12.77 14.13 35.65
CA PHE A 212 12.83 13.98 34.19
C PHE A 212 12.53 12.54 33.76
N ILE A 213 13.13 11.54 34.42
CA ILE A 213 12.93 10.12 34.11
C ILE A 213 11.47 9.71 34.35
N ARG A 214 10.91 9.94 35.54
CA ARG A 214 9.49 9.64 35.85
C ARG A 214 8.53 10.27 34.85
N SER A 215 8.77 11.53 34.48
CA SER A 215 7.91 12.25 33.53
C SER A 215 7.97 11.67 32.11
N SER A 216 9.14 11.21 31.65
CA SER A 216 9.29 10.58 30.32
C SER A 216 8.86 9.11 30.29
N VAL A 217 9.20 8.34 31.33
CA VAL A 217 9.03 6.89 31.40
C VAL A 217 7.64 6.49 31.87
N LEU A 218 7.07 7.18 32.86
CA LEU A 218 5.76 6.87 33.43
C LEU A 218 4.65 7.79 32.89
N GLY A 219 5.01 8.92 32.28
CA GLY A 219 4.06 9.95 31.85
C GLY A 219 3.54 10.80 33.01
N GLU A 220 4.26 10.85 34.14
CA GLU A 220 3.91 11.68 35.28
C GLU A 220 4.02 13.18 34.94
N LEU A 221 3.03 13.96 35.39
CA LEU A 221 3.03 15.42 35.30
C LEU A 221 3.93 16.03 36.36
N GLN A 222 5.23 16.12 36.06
CA GLN A 222 6.24 16.69 36.94
C GLN A 222 6.55 18.16 36.55
N PRO A 223 6.75 19.08 37.52
CA PRO A 223 7.10 20.47 37.21
C PRO A 223 8.49 20.58 36.57
N LYS A 224 8.64 21.48 35.58
CA LYS A 224 9.92 21.85 34.93
C LYS A 224 10.65 20.72 34.17
N THR A 225 10.00 19.60 33.89
CA THR A 225 10.60 18.46 33.14
C THR A 225 10.58 18.61 31.62
N LEU A 226 10.08 19.73 31.11
CA LEU A 226 10.06 20.04 29.67
C LEU A 226 10.98 21.22 29.36
N LEU A 227 11.88 21.06 28.40
CA LEU A 227 12.88 22.04 27.99
C LEU A 227 12.60 22.53 26.56
N ALA A 228 12.79 23.82 26.31
CA ALA A 228 12.67 24.42 24.98
C ALA A 228 13.86 23.99 24.10
N GLN A 229 13.73 22.85 23.44
CA GLN A 229 14.79 22.26 22.63
C GLN A 229 14.19 21.55 21.40
N ALA A 230 14.76 21.84 20.23
CA ALA A 230 14.36 21.28 18.94
C ALA A 230 14.84 19.83 18.73
N LEU A 231 14.69 18.96 19.74
CA LEU A 231 15.27 17.61 19.74
C LEU A 231 14.54 16.63 18.83
N LEU A 232 13.21 16.66 18.82
CA LEU A 232 12.39 15.56 18.29
C LEU A 232 11.21 16.05 17.43
N GLY A 233 11.18 17.32 17.02
CA GLY A 233 10.01 17.93 16.38
C GLY A 233 9.58 17.31 15.05
N HIS A 234 10.47 16.60 14.36
CA HIS A 234 10.11 15.79 13.18
C HIS A 234 9.26 14.56 13.52
N THR A 235 9.26 14.12 14.79
CA THR A 235 8.49 12.98 15.32
C THR A 235 7.29 13.39 16.18
N TYR A 236 7.20 14.68 16.55
CA TYR A 236 6.07 15.33 17.21
C TYR A 236 5.35 16.36 16.30
N PRO A 237 4.94 16.07 15.04
CA PRO A 237 4.07 16.99 14.31
C PRO A 237 2.69 17.01 14.96
N ALA A 238 2.46 17.96 15.87
CA ALA A 238 1.21 18.13 16.61
C ALA A 238 0.02 18.51 15.71
N ALA A 239 0.27 18.88 14.45
CA ALA A 239 -0.73 19.45 13.57
C ALA A 239 -0.58 19.00 12.11
N ASP A 240 -1.59 18.24 11.69
CA ASP A 240 -2.21 18.33 10.37
C ASP A 240 -3.74 18.27 10.59
N TYR A 241 -4.20 17.31 11.41
CA TYR A 241 -5.63 17.07 11.69
C TYR A 241 -6.40 18.26 12.30
N PHE A 242 -5.71 19.15 13.03
CA PHE A 242 -6.30 20.35 13.62
C PHE A 242 -5.98 21.64 12.86
N ASP A 243 -4.94 21.66 12.00
CA ASP A 243 -4.52 22.88 11.29
C ASP A 243 -5.40 23.16 10.07
N ASP A 244 -5.90 22.11 9.38
CA ASP A 244 -6.92 22.23 8.33
C ASP A 244 -8.28 22.75 8.87
N LEU A 245 -8.47 22.69 10.20
CA LEU A 245 -9.64 23.23 10.92
C LEU A 245 -9.33 24.54 11.66
N ALA A 246 -8.07 24.98 11.70
CA ALA A 246 -7.65 26.18 12.41
C ALA A 246 -7.94 27.44 11.58
N PRO A 247 -8.41 28.54 12.20
CA PRO A 247 -8.52 29.83 11.52
C PRO A 247 -7.18 30.27 10.93
N ALA A 248 -7.21 30.89 9.75
CA ALA A 248 -5.99 31.36 9.08
C ALA A 248 -5.15 32.27 9.99
N GLY A 249 -3.88 31.90 10.22
CA GLY A 249 -2.97 32.59 11.14
C GLY A 249 -3.03 32.14 12.60
N MET A 250 -3.92 31.21 12.97
CA MET A 250 -4.00 30.59 14.30
C MET A 250 -3.51 29.13 14.31
N SER A 251 -2.56 28.82 13.42
CA SER A 251 -1.93 27.50 13.34
C SER A 251 -1.31 27.12 14.70
N GLN A 252 -1.72 25.96 15.24
CA GLN A 252 -1.04 25.34 16.38
C GLN A 252 0.06 24.37 15.91
N ALA A 253 0.46 24.48 14.65
CA ALA A 253 1.48 23.63 14.06
C ALA A 253 2.89 24.08 14.46
N ASP A 254 3.38 23.43 15.50
CA ASP A 254 4.76 23.43 16.00
C ASP A 254 5.80 22.82 15.02
N TYR A 255 5.73 23.21 13.75
CA TYR A 255 6.81 23.00 12.79
C TYR A 255 8.02 23.89 13.14
N LEU A 256 9.22 23.46 12.73
CA LEU A 256 10.43 24.28 12.84
C LEU A 256 10.27 25.65 12.18
N ASP A 257 11.08 26.62 12.60
CA ASP A 257 11.21 27.91 11.95
C ASP A 257 12.20 27.86 10.76
N ASN A 258 12.28 28.95 10.00
CA ASN A 258 13.20 29.05 8.85
C ASN A 258 14.69 28.93 9.23
N GLY A 259 15.03 29.03 10.53
CA GLY A 259 16.37 28.80 11.07
C GLY A 259 16.58 27.38 11.60
N GLY A 260 15.63 26.46 11.44
CA GLY A 260 15.70 25.09 11.93
C GLY A 260 15.54 24.95 13.46
N ARG A 261 14.93 25.94 14.12
CA ARG A 261 14.66 25.96 15.57
C ARG A 261 13.21 25.59 15.85
N SER A 262 12.95 25.04 17.04
CA SER A 262 11.60 24.74 17.54
C SER A 262 11.36 25.48 18.85
N SER A 263 10.13 25.96 19.05
CA SER A 263 9.61 26.39 20.35
C SER A 263 9.00 25.24 21.17
N GLN A 264 8.94 24.02 20.62
CA GLN A 264 8.44 22.86 21.35
C GLN A 264 9.23 22.63 22.64
N LEU A 265 8.47 22.33 23.69
CA LEU A 265 9.03 21.84 24.93
C LEU A 265 9.01 20.30 24.89
N ALA A 266 10.17 19.67 25.09
CA ALA A 266 10.30 18.21 25.12
C ALA A 266 11.01 17.79 26.41
N ASN A 267 10.76 16.57 26.87
CA ASN A 267 11.54 16.01 27.97
C ASN A 267 12.88 15.49 27.41
N PRO A 268 14.04 15.90 27.94
CA PRO A 268 15.34 15.44 27.45
C PRO A 268 15.51 13.91 27.47
N VAL A 269 14.87 13.19 28.40
CA VAL A 269 14.90 11.72 28.46
C VAL A 269 14.19 11.08 27.27
N ASP A 270 13.25 11.78 26.61
CA ASP A 270 12.63 11.31 25.36
C ASP A 270 13.68 11.12 24.25
N LEU A 271 14.76 11.92 24.23
CA LEU A 271 15.86 11.76 23.27
C LEU A 271 16.68 10.50 23.55
N ILE A 272 16.92 10.16 24.82
CA ILE A 272 17.59 8.92 25.20
C ILE A 272 16.77 7.74 24.65
N LEU A 273 15.50 7.66 25.05
CA LEU A 273 14.62 6.56 24.64
C LEU A 273 14.41 6.51 23.11
N TYR A 274 14.35 7.67 22.44
CA TYR A 274 14.29 7.77 20.98
C TYR A 274 15.52 7.15 20.32
N LEU A 275 16.73 7.47 20.77
CA LEU A 275 17.96 6.95 20.16
C LEU A 275 18.14 5.46 20.44
N GLU A 276 17.74 4.99 21.62
CA GLU A 276 17.73 3.57 21.98
C GLU A 276 16.79 2.75 21.09
N GLY A 277 15.62 3.28 20.73
CA GLY A 277 14.70 2.66 19.77
C GLY A 277 15.07 2.91 18.30
N ALA A 278 15.82 3.96 17.99
CA ALA A 278 16.23 4.28 16.63
C ALA A 278 17.28 3.30 16.07
N THR A 279 18.07 2.62 16.91
CA THR A 279 19.03 1.61 16.45
C THR A 279 18.35 0.38 15.81
N THR A 280 17.07 0.13 16.09
CA THR A 280 16.24 -0.87 15.40
C THR A 280 16.24 -0.69 13.88
N PHE A 281 16.51 0.52 13.37
CA PHE A 281 16.57 0.82 11.94
C PHE A 281 17.93 0.54 11.29
N THR A 282 18.82 -0.21 11.96
CA THR A 282 20.09 -0.69 11.40
C THR A 282 19.89 -1.34 10.03
N GLY A 283 20.32 -0.65 8.98
CA GLY A 283 20.14 -1.09 7.59
C GLY A 283 21.23 -2.02 7.08
N LYS A 284 21.04 -2.50 5.85
CA LYS A 284 22.06 -3.25 5.10
C LYS A 284 22.18 -2.71 3.67
N ALA A 285 23.42 -2.57 3.19
CA ALA A 285 23.68 -2.34 1.77
C ALA A 285 23.54 -3.67 1.03
N ILE A 286 22.77 -3.70 -0.05
CA ILE A 286 22.45 -4.93 -0.78
C ILE A 286 22.74 -4.82 -2.28
N PRO A 287 23.21 -5.89 -2.95
CA PRO A 287 23.45 -5.88 -4.39
C PRO A 287 22.17 -5.63 -5.19
N LEU A 288 22.28 -4.78 -6.22
CA LEU A 288 21.20 -4.45 -7.16
C LEU A 288 21.31 -5.24 -8.48
N ASN A 289 22.50 -5.75 -8.79
CA ASN A 289 22.78 -6.51 -9.99
C ASN A 289 23.67 -7.72 -9.68
N GLU A 290 23.45 -8.81 -10.41
CA GLU A 290 24.45 -9.87 -10.52
C GLU A 290 25.68 -9.33 -11.28
N VAL A 291 26.86 -9.79 -10.88
CA VAL A 291 28.15 -9.28 -11.35
C VAL A 291 28.95 -10.46 -11.91
N ALA A 292 29.25 -10.43 -13.21
CA ALA A 292 30.24 -11.32 -13.82
C ALA A 292 31.66 -10.85 -13.43
N GLU A 293 32.66 -11.74 -13.49
CA GLU A 293 34.05 -11.41 -13.11
C GLU A 293 34.54 -10.10 -13.77
N GLY A 294 34.99 -9.16 -12.94
CA GLY A 294 35.46 -7.83 -13.37
C GLY A 294 34.37 -6.76 -13.59
N GLY A 295 33.08 -7.09 -13.41
CA GLY A 295 31.99 -6.10 -13.46
C GLY A 295 31.92 -5.21 -12.22
N GLN A 296 31.23 -4.07 -12.33
CA GLN A 296 30.94 -3.20 -11.18
C GLN A 296 29.64 -3.64 -10.48
N GLU A 297 29.74 -3.89 -9.18
CA GLU A 297 28.57 -4.07 -8.32
C GLU A 297 27.93 -2.73 -7.99
N TYR A 298 26.62 -2.62 -8.20
CA TYR A 298 25.80 -1.52 -7.69
C TYR A 298 25.01 -2.02 -6.47
N THR A 299 24.83 -1.16 -5.48
CA THR A 299 24.10 -1.49 -4.25
C THR A 299 23.02 -0.46 -3.94
N ILE A 300 22.00 -0.89 -3.19
CA ILE A 300 21.00 0.00 -2.59
C ILE A 300 21.02 -0.13 -1.07
N ALA A 301 20.64 0.95 -0.38
CA ALA A 301 20.50 0.97 1.07
C ALA A 301 19.09 0.48 1.43
N ALA A 302 19.00 -0.60 2.23
CA ALA A 302 17.73 -1.14 2.69
C ALA A 302 17.64 -1.00 4.22
N TYR A 303 16.66 -0.21 4.68
CA TYR A 303 16.38 -0.01 6.10
C TYR A 303 15.17 -0.86 6.53
N PRO A 304 15.17 -1.44 7.74
CA PRO A 304 13.98 -2.04 8.32
C PRO A 304 12.82 -1.05 8.36
N LEU A 305 11.58 -1.56 8.25
CA LEU A 305 10.34 -0.81 8.41
C LEU A 305 10.10 0.40 7.47
N LEU A 306 11.03 0.74 6.56
CA LEU A 306 10.91 1.84 5.60
C LEU A 306 10.47 1.34 4.20
N LEU A 307 9.45 1.98 3.61
CA LEU A 307 8.85 1.66 2.31
C LEU A 307 8.63 2.91 1.45
N GLU A 308 8.57 2.80 0.11
CA GLU A 308 8.11 3.93 -0.73
C GLU A 308 6.61 4.20 -0.50
N VAL A 309 6.21 5.48 -0.38
CA VAL A 309 4.79 5.88 -0.37
C VAL A 309 4.17 5.51 -1.72
N ASN A 310 3.08 4.75 -1.68
CA ASN A 310 2.17 4.64 -2.81
C ASN A 310 1.15 5.80 -2.79
N SER A 311 0.81 6.38 -3.94
CA SER A 311 -0.22 7.43 -4.09
C SER A 311 -1.62 7.07 -3.59
N GLY A 312 -1.89 5.77 -3.39
CA GLY A 312 -3.10 5.22 -2.80
C GLY A 312 -3.08 5.07 -1.28
N SER A 313 -1.90 5.14 -0.68
CA SER A 313 -1.63 4.84 0.73
C SER A 313 -1.98 6.02 1.65
N ALA A 314 -1.85 7.24 1.13
CA ALA A 314 -2.08 8.47 1.89
C ALA A 314 -2.93 9.47 1.11
N ASP A 315 -3.87 10.12 1.77
CA ASP A 315 -4.67 11.23 1.22
C ASP A 315 -3.84 12.53 1.22
N THR A 316 -3.09 12.75 0.13
CA THR A 316 -2.07 13.82 0.09
C THR A 316 -2.15 14.66 -1.18
N SER A 317 -3.05 15.63 -1.23
CA SER A 317 -3.14 16.60 -2.34
C SER A 317 -1.87 17.45 -2.48
N ASP A 318 -1.17 17.72 -1.37
CA ASP A 318 -0.18 18.79 -1.27
C ASP A 318 1.27 18.27 -1.08
N ARG A 319 1.48 16.94 -1.08
CA ARG A 319 2.75 16.33 -0.67
C ARG A 319 3.55 15.88 -1.89
N THR A 320 4.31 16.81 -2.47
CA THR A 320 5.07 16.63 -3.72
C THR A 320 6.38 15.86 -3.53
N GLY A 321 6.73 15.02 -4.53
CA GLY A 321 8.00 14.28 -4.60
C GLY A 321 7.91 12.80 -4.18
N ARG A 322 9.07 12.11 -4.19
CA ARG A 322 9.19 10.76 -3.61
C ARG A 322 9.25 10.87 -2.10
N ALA A 323 8.26 10.31 -1.43
CA ALA A 323 8.19 10.20 0.03
C ALA A 323 8.26 8.72 0.44
N ASN A 324 8.66 8.49 1.70
CA ASN A 324 8.76 7.16 2.29
C ASN A 324 7.74 7.03 3.44
N GLU A 325 7.15 5.85 3.65
CA GLU A 325 6.42 5.53 4.87
C GLU A 325 7.30 4.68 5.79
N VAL A 326 7.21 4.98 7.09
CA VAL A 326 7.67 4.11 8.16
C VAL A 326 6.49 3.28 8.65
N TRP A 327 6.64 1.96 8.64
CA TRP A 327 5.64 0.95 9.01
C TRP A 327 6.04 0.31 10.33
N LEU A 328 5.57 0.89 11.43
CA LEU A 328 5.93 0.50 12.79
C LEU A 328 5.04 -0.68 13.24
N PRO A 329 5.59 -1.89 13.46
CA PRO A 329 4.80 -3.07 13.80
C PRO A 329 4.18 -2.95 15.19
N LEU A 330 2.96 -3.48 15.33
CA LEU A 330 2.20 -3.54 16.58
C LEU A 330 1.93 -5.03 16.88
N TRP A 331 2.87 -5.65 17.59
CA TRP A 331 2.79 -7.05 17.99
C TRP A 331 1.91 -7.23 19.23
N ASP A 332 1.10 -8.28 19.26
CA ASP A 332 0.11 -8.58 20.30
C ASP A 332 0.59 -9.63 21.33
N GLN A 333 1.50 -10.51 20.92
CA GLN A 333 2.15 -11.50 21.79
C GLN A 333 3.38 -10.88 22.47
N PRO A 334 3.59 -11.03 23.79
CA PRO A 334 4.77 -10.50 24.48
C PRO A 334 6.09 -10.98 23.86
N MET A 335 7.00 -10.04 23.59
CA MET A 335 8.35 -10.27 23.07
C MET A 335 9.36 -9.46 23.88
N ASP A 336 10.57 -9.98 24.08
CA ASP A 336 11.70 -9.22 24.60
C ASP A 336 12.40 -8.42 23.47
N TRP A 337 13.49 -7.74 23.82
CA TRP A 337 14.26 -6.94 22.86
C TRP A 337 14.93 -7.81 21.79
N GLU A 338 15.47 -8.96 22.18
CA GLU A 338 16.16 -9.92 21.31
C GLU A 338 15.21 -10.53 20.27
N ASP A 339 14.07 -11.07 20.70
CA ASP A 339 13.01 -11.59 19.81
C ASP A 339 12.52 -10.48 18.85
N PHE A 340 12.43 -9.24 19.32
CA PHE A 340 12.05 -8.10 18.49
C PHE A 340 13.13 -7.71 17.45
N GLN A 341 14.42 -7.72 17.81
CA GLN A 341 15.52 -7.49 16.86
C GLN A 341 15.57 -8.58 15.77
N ASP A 342 15.34 -9.84 16.14
CA ASP A 342 15.27 -10.96 15.20
C ASP A 342 14.06 -10.84 14.26
N LEU A 343 12.90 -10.42 14.77
CA LEU A 343 11.70 -10.13 13.99
C LEU A 343 11.92 -8.99 12.98
N VAL A 344 12.55 -7.90 13.38
CA VAL A 344 12.86 -6.76 12.48
C VAL A 344 13.89 -7.13 11.42
N THR A 345 14.89 -7.94 11.79
CA THR A 345 15.87 -8.50 10.85
C THR A 345 15.21 -9.45 9.84
N THR A 346 14.26 -10.27 10.32
CA THR A 346 13.49 -11.22 9.50
C THR A 346 12.55 -10.49 8.55
N ASP A 347 11.86 -9.41 8.99
CA ASP A 347 11.04 -8.56 8.11
C ASP A 347 11.88 -7.98 6.96
N LEU A 348 13.03 -7.39 7.26
CA LEU A 348 13.92 -6.84 6.23
C LEU A 348 14.33 -7.93 5.23
N ALA A 349 14.79 -9.10 5.70
CA ALA A 349 15.17 -10.21 4.84
C ALA A 349 13.99 -10.71 3.98
N PHE A 350 12.79 -10.79 4.55
CA PHE A 350 11.57 -11.18 3.87
C PHE A 350 11.15 -10.18 2.78
N ARG A 351 11.15 -8.87 3.09
CA ARG A 351 10.82 -7.81 2.12
C ARG A 351 11.80 -7.80 0.94
N LEU A 352 13.08 -8.04 1.21
CA LEU A 352 14.11 -8.15 0.16
C LEU A 352 13.93 -9.41 -0.71
N LYS A 353 13.70 -10.59 -0.10
CA LYS A 353 13.40 -11.86 -0.78
C LYS A 353 12.21 -11.71 -1.75
N ASN A 354 11.16 -11.02 -1.32
CA ASN A 354 9.93 -10.82 -2.12
C ASN A 354 9.96 -9.55 -3.01
N GLN A 355 11.06 -8.78 -2.98
CA GLN A 355 11.25 -7.53 -3.72
C GLN A 355 10.14 -6.50 -3.45
N VAL A 356 9.74 -6.33 -2.19
CA VAL A 356 8.65 -5.41 -1.80
C VAL A 356 9.04 -3.96 -2.12
N VAL A 357 8.26 -3.29 -2.97
CA VAL A 357 8.55 -1.93 -3.47
C VAL A 357 7.78 -0.84 -2.73
N ASP A 358 6.48 -1.05 -2.48
CA ASP A 358 5.60 -0.04 -1.87
C ASP A 358 4.59 -0.62 -0.88
N THR A 359 3.76 0.25 -0.32
CA THR A 359 2.83 -0.09 0.76
C THR A 359 1.68 -1.01 0.37
N ILE A 360 1.20 -0.94 -0.88
CA ILE A 360 0.25 -1.93 -1.40
C ILE A 360 0.98 -3.25 -1.60
N ASP A 361 2.21 -3.21 -2.12
CA ASP A 361 3.03 -4.40 -2.35
C ASP A 361 3.35 -5.17 -1.05
N MET A 362 3.54 -4.44 0.06
CA MET A 362 3.71 -5.04 1.38
C MET A 362 2.45 -5.80 1.80
N LEU A 363 1.26 -5.20 1.66
CA LEU A 363 -0.01 -5.87 1.97
C LEU A 363 -0.28 -7.07 1.03
N ASP A 364 -0.01 -6.91 -0.27
CA ASP A 364 -0.10 -7.97 -1.29
C ASP A 364 0.72 -9.20 -0.83
N VAL A 365 1.98 -8.98 -0.45
CA VAL A 365 2.93 -10.04 -0.09
C VAL A 365 2.63 -10.65 1.28
N ILE A 366 2.29 -9.87 2.31
CA ILE A 366 1.90 -10.43 3.62
C ILE A 366 0.66 -11.34 3.47
N THR A 367 -0.33 -10.93 2.67
CA THR A 367 -1.58 -11.69 2.48
C THR A 367 -1.36 -13.06 1.81
N GLN A 368 -0.26 -13.23 1.08
CA GLN A 368 0.13 -14.48 0.40
C GLN A 368 1.07 -15.37 1.23
N ALA A 369 1.72 -14.83 2.26
CA ALA A 369 2.88 -15.45 2.89
C ALA A 369 2.56 -16.10 4.24
N ASP A 370 2.36 -17.42 4.20
CA ASP A 370 2.31 -18.27 5.41
C ASP A 370 3.62 -18.20 6.24
N ASP A 371 4.73 -17.76 5.64
CA ASP A 371 6.05 -17.60 6.27
C ASP A 371 6.37 -16.18 6.75
N TYR A 372 5.42 -15.22 6.67
CA TYR A 372 5.62 -13.90 7.26
C TYR A 372 5.67 -13.96 8.80
N CYS A 373 6.32 -12.97 9.44
CA CYS A 373 6.70 -12.98 10.86
C CYS A 373 5.54 -12.81 11.87
N GLY A 374 4.32 -13.21 11.53
CA GLY A 374 3.14 -13.20 12.40
C GLY A 374 2.49 -11.83 12.62
N LEU A 375 3.10 -10.76 12.12
CA LEU A 375 2.63 -9.39 12.28
C LEU A 375 1.40 -9.11 11.41
N SER A 376 0.33 -8.62 12.05
CA SER A 376 -0.95 -8.32 11.40
C SER A 376 -1.40 -6.86 11.55
N ARG A 377 -0.67 -6.03 12.30
CA ARG A 377 -0.99 -4.61 12.52
C ARG A 377 0.27 -3.75 12.44
N PHE A 378 0.17 -2.62 11.74
CA PHE A 378 1.24 -1.63 11.60
C PHE A 378 0.68 -0.22 11.79
N ALA A 379 1.34 0.60 12.61
CA ALA A 379 1.15 2.03 12.64
C ALA A 379 2.00 2.68 11.55
N ARG A 380 1.42 3.59 10.77
CA ARG A 380 2.07 4.16 9.59
C ARG A 380 2.30 5.65 9.72
N PHE A 381 3.49 6.06 9.33
CA PHE A 381 3.92 7.45 9.36
C PHE A 381 4.60 7.78 8.04
N GLY A 382 4.07 8.74 7.28
CA GLY A 382 4.72 9.20 6.07
C GLY A 382 5.74 10.30 6.39
N LEU A 383 6.89 10.23 5.73
CA LEU A 383 7.99 11.19 5.83
C LEU A 383 7.84 12.25 4.75
N TRP A 384 7.25 13.40 5.11
CA TRP A 384 6.93 14.47 4.17
C TRP A 384 7.61 15.79 4.51
N THR A 385 8.11 16.47 3.47
CA THR A 385 8.70 17.80 3.60
C THR A 385 7.63 18.84 3.92
N ARG A 386 7.74 19.53 5.05
CA ARG A 386 6.87 20.66 5.40
C ARG A 386 7.67 21.97 5.43
N LYS A 387 7.04 23.05 4.94
CA LYS A 387 7.57 24.43 4.83
C LYS A 387 8.97 24.55 4.16
N GLY A 388 9.42 23.53 3.43
CA GLY A 388 10.74 23.49 2.77
C GLY A 388 11.94 23.22 3.69
N GLN A 389 11.72 22.91 4.98
CA GLN A 389 12.77 22.90 6.00
C GLN A 389 13.21 21.49 6.47
N GLY A 390 12.31 20.51 6.45
CA GLY A 390 12.59 19.16 6.95
C GLY A 390 11.48 18.17 6.67
N LYS A 391 11.79 16.87 6.75
CA LYS A 391 10.83 15.76 6.67
C LYS A 391 10.24 15.48 8.04
N TYR A 392 8.92 15.36 8.13
CA TYR A 392 8.17 15.08 9.37
C TYR A 392 7.42 13.75 9.23
N LEU A 393 7.35 12.98 10.32
CA LEU A 393 6.59 11.73 10.47
C LEU A 393 5.13 12.02 10.79
N ILE A 394 4.30 12.20 9.76
CA ILE A 394 2.87 12.45 9.95
C ILE A 394 2.12 11.12 9.93
N TYR A 395 1.30 10.88 10.95
CA TYR A 395 0.49 9.66 11.06
C TYR A 395 -0.48 9.52 9.88
N VAL A 396 -0.49 8.34 9.26
CA VAL A 396 -1.31 8.00 8.08
C VAL A 396 -2.48 7.10 8.44
N GLY A 397 -2.41 6.40 9.57
CA GLY A 397 -3.40 5.42 10.00
C GLY A 397 -2.78 4.06 10.32
N LEU A 398 -3.64 3.11 10.72
CA LEU A 398 -3.26 1.71 10.89
C LEU A 398 -3.36 0.97 9.55
N ALA A 399 -2.47 0.01 9.33
CA ALA A 399 -2.63 -1.03 8.31
C ALA A 399 -2.81 -2.40 8.97
N THR A 400 -3.75 -3.15 8.42
CA THR A 400 -4.03 -4.56 8.72
C THR A 400 -4.17 -5.25 7.37
N PRO A 401 -3.43 -6.33 7.06
CA PRO A 401 -3.60 -7.09 5.83
C PRO A 401 -5.01 -7.68 5.71
N GLY A 402 -5.55 -7.68 4.49
CA GLY A 402 -6.79 -8.36 4.17
C GLY A 402 -6.66 -9.89 4.22
N LYS A 403 -7.78 -10.60 3.99
CA LYS A 403 -7.81 -12.08 3.92
C LYS A 403 -7.74 -12.63 2.50
N THR A 404 -7.90 -11.77 1.49
CA THR A 404 -8.06 -12.17 0.09
C THR A 404 -7.14 -11.33 -0.77
N ASP A 405 -6.11 -11.95 -1.33
CA ASP A 405 -5.20 -11.28 -2.24
C ASP A 405 -5.86 -11.02 -3.60
N PHE A 406 -6.06 -9.74 -3.91
CA PHE A 406 -6.45 -9.25 -5.24
C PHE A 406 -5.26 -8.61 -5.99
N GLY A 407 -4.26 -8.12 -5.26
CA GLY A 407 -3.17 -7.31 -5.77
C GLY A 407 -2.10 -8.08 -6.53
N ALA A 408 -1.83 -9.36 -6.24
CA ALA A 408 -0.79 -10.12 -6.96
C ALA A 408 -1.01 -10.17 -8.48
N GLU A 409 -2.26 -10.34 -8.92
CA GLU A 409 -2.64 -10.31 -10.35
C GLU A 409 -2.35 -8.95 -11.00
N LEU A 410 -2.43 -7.87 -10.23
CA LEU A 410 -2.20 -6.51 -10.66
C LEU A 410 -0.76 -6.02 -10.40
N ARG A 411 0.03 -6.67 -9.54
CA ARG A 411 1.32 -6.18 -8.99
C ARG A 411 2.23 -5.53 -10.03
N LYS A 412 2.64 -6.30 -11.05
CA LYS A 412 3.53 -5.84 -12.14
C LYS A 412 2.93 -4.68 -12.94
N TRP A 413 1.61 -4.70 -13.15
CA TRP A 413 0.89 -3.66 -13.88
C TRP A 413 0.74 -2.38 -13.04
N ARG A 414 0.38 -2.50 -11.76
CA ARG A 414 0.14 -1.42 -10.80
C ARG A 414 1.38 -0.56 -10.58
N LEU A 415 2.57 -1.18 -10.56
CA LEU A 415 3.86 -0.48 -10.47
C LEU A 415 4.16 0.36 -11.72
N GLN A 416 3.69 -0.04 -12.91
CA GLN A 416 3.78 0.74 -14.15
C GLN A 416 2.65 1.77 -14.28
N ALA A 417 1.49 1.48 -13.69
CA ALA A 417 0.30 2.33 -13.64
C ALA A 417 0.31 3.31 -12.45
N ARG A 418 1.48 3.78 -12.01
CA ARG A 418 1.58 4.84 -11.00
C ARG A 418 1.16 6.20 -11.63
N PRO A 419 0.41 7.05 -10.90
CA PRO A 419 0.10 8.40 -11.35
C PRO A 419 1.37 9.26 -11.41
N THR A 420 1.50 10.10 -12.44
CA THR A 420 2.65 11.01 -12.61
C THR A 420 2.21 12.34 -13.21
N GLU A 421 2.85 13.44 -12.84
CA GLU A 421 2.57 14.81 -13.31
C GLU A 421 2.65 14.98 -14.85
N LYS A 422 3.25 14.01 -15.56
CA LYS A 422 3.35 14.01 -17.03
C LYS A 422 2.11 13.45 -17.73
N GLN A 423 1.14 12.93 -16.99
CA GLN A 423 -0.11 12.40 -17.51
C GLN A 423 -1.19 13.50 -17.57
N PRO A 424 -2.15 13.44 -18.52
CA PRO A 424 -3.32 14.32 -18.49
C PRO A 424 -4.10 14.20 -17.17
N GLN A 425 -4.65 15.29 -16.66
CA GLN A 425 -5.29 15.35 -15.32
C GLN A 425 -6.34 14.25 -15.09
N ALA A 426 -7.15 13.93 -16.10
CA ALA A 426 -8.15 12.86 -16.00
C ALA A 426 -7.53 11.47 -15.81
N GLN A 427 -6.40 11.19 -16.46
CA GLN A 427 -5.64 9.95 -16.27
C GLN A 427 -4.97 9.93 -14.90
N TYR A 428 -4.33 11.03 -14.49
CA TYR A 428 -3.69 11.16 -13.17
C TYR A 428 -4.71 10.90 -12.05
N ASN A 429 -5.87 11.57 -12.08
CA ASN A 429 -6.93 11.41 -11.10
C ASN A 429 -7.43 9.97 -11.04
N LEU A 430 -7.73 9.35 -12.18
CA LEU A 430 -8.24 7.98 -12.24
C LEU A 430 -7.22 6.97 -11.71
N LEU A 431 -5.94 7.10 -12.06
CA LEU A 431 -4.86 6.26 -11.51
C LEU A 431 -4.71 6.43 -10.01
N THR A 432 -4.77 7.66 -9.48
CA THR A 432 -4.73 7.92 -8.04
C THR A 432 -5.90 7.26 -7.31
N VAL A 433 -7.13 7.39 -7.81
CA VAL A 433 -8.31 6.75 -7.21
C VAL A 433 -8.20 5.22 -7.29
N ILE A 434 -7.70 4.64 -8.38
CA ILE A 434 -7.44 3.20 -8.49
C ILE A 434 -6.44 2.74 -7.42
N GLN A 435 -5.33 3.44 -7.24
CA GLN A 435 -4.33 3.06 -6.23
C GLN A 435 -4.93 3.15 -4.81
N LYS A 436 -5.75 4.18 -4.50
CA LYS A 436 -6.47 4.29 -3.20
C LYS A 436 -7.45 3.14 -2.97
N THR A 437 -8.19 2.75 -4.01
CA THR A 437 -9.16 1.65 -3.93
C THR A 437 -8.46 0.30 -3.80
N LEU A 438 -7.37 0.06 -4.52
CA LEU A 438 -6.55 -1.16 -4.38
C LEU A 438 -5.89 -1.23 -2.99
N TYR A 439 -5.40 -0.12 -2.45
CA TYR A 439 -4.87 -0.06 -1.09
C TYR A 439 -5.93 -0.45 -0.05
N ARG A 440 -7.10 0.20 -0.08
CA ARG A 440 -8.21 -0.12 0.85
C ARG A 440 -8.70 -1.56 0.67
N LEU A 441 -8.77 -2.07 -0.56
CA LEU A 441 -9.13 -3.47 -0.83
C LEU A 441 -8.14 -4.44 -0.17
N GLN A 442 -6.84 -4.16 -0.21
CA GLN A 442 -5.81 -4.98 0.45
C GLN A 442 -5.72 -4.80 1.96
N GLN A 443 -6.45 -3.85 2.54
CA GLN A 443 -6.77 -3.83 3.98
C GLN A 443 -8.01 -4.68 4.33
N GLY A 444 -8.61 -5.37 3.35
CA GLY A 444 -9.83 -6.17 3.53
C GLY A 444 -11.15 -5.38 3.48
N ASN A 445 -11.14 -4.12 3.01
CA ASN A 445 -12.37 -3.35 2.84
C ASN A 445 -13.20 -3.84 1.64
N ALA A 446 -14.51 -3.70 1.73
CA ALA A 446 -15.46 -3.97 0.64
C ALA A 446 -15.33 -2.90 -0.46
N GLU A 447 -14.40 -3.13 -1.39
CA GLU A 447 -14.03 -2.19 -2.47
C GLU A 447 -13.84 -2.88 -3.83
N VAL A 448 -14.10 -4.20 -3.94
CA VAL A 448 -13.89 -4.96 -5.19
C VAL A 448 -14.75 -4.39 -6.32
N THR A 449 -16.01 -4.06 -5.99
CA THR A 449 -16.97 -3.47 -6.92
C THR A 449 -16.49 -2.11 -7.44
N THR A 450 -15.93 -1.27 -6.57
CA THR A 450 -15.32 0.01 -6.96
C THR A 450 -14.09 -0.22 -7.84
N ALA A 451 -13.20 -1.12 -7.43
CA ALA A 451 -11.94 -1.40 -8.12
C ALA A 451 -12.18 -1.87 -9.57
N ILE A 452 -13.09 -2.83 -9.78
CA ILE A 452 -13.30 -3.40 -11.11
C ILE A 452 -13.93 -2.39 -12.08
N ARG A 453 -14.84 -1.52 -11.59
CA ARG A 453 -15.44 -0.42 -12.37
C ARG A 453 -14.36 0.57 -12.84
N LEU A 454 -13.47 0.99 -11.93
CA LEU A 454 -12.40 1.93 -12.25
C LEU A 454 -11.38 1.36 -13.23
N LEU A 455 -11.00 0.08 -13.08
CA LEU A 455 -10.11 -0.63 -14.02
C LEU A 455 -10.73 -0.71 -15.43
N GLY A 456 -12.02 -1.01 -15.54
CA GLY A 456 -12.76 -1.01 -16.81
C GLY A 456 -12.82 0.38 -17.47
N GLN A 457 -13.07 1.44 -16.69
CA GLN A 457 -13.03 2.82 -17.17
C GLN A 457 -11.63 3.21 -17.67
N LEU A 458 -10.57 2.83 -16.94
CA LEU A 458 -9.18 3.11 -17.30
C LEU A 458 -8.77 2.42 -18.61
N GLU A 459 -9.14 1.15 -18.79
CA GLU A 459 -8.91 0.40 -20.04
C GLU A 459 -9.55 1.11 -21.24
N VAL A 460 -10.80 1.58 -21.12
CA VAL A 460 -11.50 2.30 -22.19
C VAL A 460 -10.86 3.67 -22.47
N LEU A 461 -10.40 4.37 -21.44
CA LEU A 461 -9.67 5.63 -21.58
C LEU A 461 -8.34 5.41 -22.32
N HIS A 462 -7.50 4.49 -21.84
CA HIS A 462 -6.20 4.14 -22.44
C HIS A 462 -6.32 3.56 -23.86
N SER A 463 -7.45 2.97 -24.21
CA SER A 463 -7.75 2.56 -25.60
C SER A 463 -7.95 3.75 -26.57
N ARG A 464 -8.15 4.97 -26.06
CA ARG A 464 -8.41 6.20 -26.84
C ARG A 464 -7.28 7.23 -26.76
N VAL A 465 -6.43 7.17 -25.74
CA VAL A 465 -5.30 8.08 -25.55
C VAL A 465 -3.99 7.32 -25.69
N GLN A 466 -2.96 7.95 -26.27
CA GLN A 466 -1.63 7.35 -26.31
C GLN A 466 -1.06 7.30 -24.89
N THR A 467 -0.80 6.10 -24.37
CA THR A 467 -0.22 5.89 -23.04
C THR A 467 0.96 4.93 -23.08
N LYS A 468 1.86 5.07 -22.10
CA LYS A 468 2.96 4.12 -21.86
C LYS A 468 2.59 3.02 -20.86
N VAL A 469 1.44 3.14 -20.19
CA VAL A 469 0.92 2.13 -19.27
C VAL A 469 0.31 0.99 -20.10
N PRO A 470 0.70 -0.29 -19.90
CA PRO A 470 0.10 -1.40 -20.63
C PRO A 470 -1.39 -1.58 -20.26
N PRO A 471 -2.17 -2.32 -21.08
CA PRO A 471 -3.52 -2.73 -20.71
C PRO A 471 -3.54 -3.49 -19.38
N VAL A 472 -4.69 -3.49 -18.70
CA VAL A 472 -4.87 -4.25 -17.45
C VAL A 472 -4.64 -5.75 -17.75
N PRO A 473 -3.93 -6.53 -16.91
CA PRO A 473 -3.80 -7.97 -17.13
C PRO A 473 -5.16 -8.67 -17.13
N GLN A 474 -5.20 -9.94 -17.54
CA GLN A 474 -6.43 -10.73 -17.39
C GLN A 474 -6.59 -11.11 -15.92
N LEU A 475 -7.73 -10.75 -15.33
CA LEU A 475 -8.04 -10.99 -13.92
C LEU A 475 -8.73 -12.34 -13.70
N GLY A 476 -8.60 -12.91 -12.51
CA GLY A 476 -9.23 -14.17 -12.13
C GLY A 476 -10.75 -14.11 -11.94
N GLU A 477 -11.41 -15.26 -11.92
CA GLU A 477 -12.86 -15.40 -11.65
C GLU A 477 -13.25 -14.83 -10.28
N LYS A 478 -12.33 -14.90 -9.31
CA LYS A 478 -12.45 -14.38 -7.94
C LYS A 478 -12.93 -12.93 -7.84
N TRP A 479 -12.61 -12.07 -8.82
CA TRP A 479 -13.08 -10.68 -8.85
C TRP A 479 -14.59 -10.60 -9.06
N ILE A 480 -15.14 -11.41 -9.96
CA ILE A 480 -16.58 -11.47 -10.23
C ILE A 480 -17.30 -12.11 -9.05
N GLU A 481 -16.75 -13.21 -8.52
CA GLU A 481 -17.31 -13.91 -7.36
C GLU A 481 -17.39 -12.99 -6.13
N ALA A 482 -16.34 -12.21 -5.86
CA ALA A 482 -16.32 -11.27 -4.75
C ALA A 482 -17.29 -10.10 -4.95
N VAL A 483 -17.42 -9.54 -6.16
CA VAL A 483 -18.48 -8.53 -6.44
C VAL A 483 -19.87 -9.11 -6.27
N TYR A 484 -20.10 -10.36 -6.67
CA TYR A 484 -21.39 -11.03 -6.48
C TYR A 484 -21.70 -11.31 -5.01
N GLN A 485 -20.68 -11.61 -4.19
CA GLN A 485 -20.82 -11.73 -2.74
C GLN A 485 -21.07 -10.36 -2.06
N GLU A 486 -20.46 -9.29 -2.56
CA GLU A 486 -20.61 -7.91 -2.06
C GLU A 486 -22.01 -7.35 -2.41
N TYR A 487 -22.46 -7.54 -3.65
CA TYR A 487 -23.75 -7.05 -4.16
C TYR A 487 -24.44 -8.09 -5.08
N PRO A 488 -25.21 -9.05 -4.54
CA PRO A 488 -25.98 -10.01 -5.33
C PRO A 488 -27.25 -9.36 -5.91
N ILE A 489 -27.08 -8.45 -6.87
CA ILE A 489 -28.14 -7.66 -7.53
C ILE A 489 -28.21 -7.92 -9.04
N ALA A 490 -29.36 -7.61 -9.64
CA ALA A 490 -29.63 -7.83 -11.07
C ALA A 490 -28.60 -7.16 -11.98
N GLU A 491 -28.08 -5.99 -11.61
CA GLU A 491 -27.05 -5.28 -12.35
C GLU A 491 -25.75 -6.07 -12.50
N VAL A 492 -25.36 -6.85 -11.47
CA VAL A 492 -24.18 -7.72 -11.52
C VAL A 492 -24.44 -8.90 -12.46
N GLU A 493 -25.58 -9.59 -12.34
CA GLU A 493 -25.95 -10.69 -13.25
C GLU A 493 -25.96 -10.23 -14.72
N LEU A 494 -26.56 -9.08 -15.01
CA LEU A 494 -26.62 -8.49 -16.36
C LEU A 494 -25.22 -8.10 -16.87
N ALA A 495 -24.39 -7.51 -16.02
CA ALA A 495 -23.03 -7.14 -16.38
C ALA A 495 -22.14 -8.36 -16.68
N VAL A 496 -22.24 -9.44 -15.90
CA VAL A 496 -21.52 -10.70 -16.16
C VAL A 496 -22.04 -11.35 -17.46
N ALA A 497 -23.36 -11.37 -17.67
CA ALA A 497 -23.96 -11.91 -18.88
C ALA A 497 -23.48 -11.14 -20.12
N LEU A 498 -23.43 -9.81 -20.06
CA LEU A 498 -22.90 -8.97 -21.13
C LEU A 498 -21.40 -9.20 -21.34
N ALA A 499 -20.59 -9.23 -20.28
CA ALA A 499 -19.15 -9.48 -20.38
C ALA A 499 -18.81 -10.88 -20.93
N SER A 500 -19.69 -11.87 -20.73
CA SER A 500 -19.59 -13.21 -21.30
C SER A 500 -19.86 -13.29 -22.81
N THR A 501 -20.26 -12.18 -23.45
CA THR A 501 -20.50 -12.19 -24.90
C THR A 501 -19.20 -12.32 -25.68
N ALA A 502 -19.04 -13.44 -26.39
CA ALA A 502 -17.93 -13.68 -27.29
C ALA A 502 -18.44 -13.93 -28.73
N PRO A 503 -18.62 -12.88 -29.56
CA PRO A 503 -19.00 -13.06 -30.96
C PRO A 503 -17.99 -13.96 -31.68
N THR A 504 -18.53 -15.00 -32.34
CA THR A 504 -17.75 -16.08 -32.94
C THR A 504 -17.74 -15.96 -34.45
N HIS A 505 -16.54 -16.02 -35.04
CA HIS A 505 -16.37 -16.03 -36.49
C HIS A 505 -16.79 -17.37 -37.08
N ILE A 506 -17.83 -17.39 -37.90
CA ILE A 506 -18.47 -18.63 -38.35
C ILE A 506 -17.49 -19.50 -39.16
N ASP A 507 -16.76 -18.92 -40.12
CA ASP A 507 -15.84 -19.68 -40.99
C ASP A 507 -14.61 -20.26 -40.27
N SER A 508 -14.18 -19.66 -39.16
CA SER A 508 -12.93 -20.03 -38.47
C SER A 508 -13.17 -20.63 -37.08
N GLY A 509 -14.41 -20.61 -36.58
CA GLY A 509 -14.78 -21.01 -35.22
C GLY A 509 -14.18 -20.13 -34.11
N HIS A 510 -13.43 -19.08 -34.42
CA HIS A 510 -12.72 -18.29 -33.41
C HIS A 510 -13.67 -17.29 -32.73
N ALA A 511 -13.87 -17.48 -31.42
CA ALA A 511 -14.59 -16.55 -30.56
C ALA A 511 -13.68 -15.39 -30.11
N TYR A 512 -14.17 -14.16 -30.20
CA TYR A 512 -13.48 -12.98 -29.68
C TYR A 512 -14.15 -12.49 -28.39
N PRO A 513 -13.44 -12.41 -27.25
CA PRO A 513 -13.99 -11.85 -26.02
C PRO A 513 -14.45 -10.40 -26.21
N LEU A 514 -15.51 -9.98 -25.51
CA LEU A 514 -16.04 -8.61 -25.56
C LEU A 514 -14.94 -7.54 -25.41
N ARG A 515 -13.92 -7.79 -24.57
CA ARG A 515 -12.75 -6.92 -24.40
C ARG A 515 -12.10 -6.47 -25.71
N ARG A 516 -11.99 -7.35 -26.73
CA ARG A 516 -11.41 -7.03 -28.04
C ARG A 516 -12.20 -5.95 -28.79
N LEU A 517 -13.50 -5.85 -28.52
CA LEU A 517 -14.43 -4.91 -29.14
C LEU A 517 -14.60 -3.61 -28.34
N LEU A 518 -14.28 -3.64 -27.04
CA LEU A 518 -14.26 -2.47 -26.16
C LEU A 518 -12.93 -1.71 -26.23
N SER A 519 -11.80 -2.43 -26.32
CA SER A 519 -10.46 -1.85 -26.25
C SER A 519 -9.52 -2.30 -27.38
N SER A 520 -8.46 -1.52 -27.63
CA SER A 520 -7.33 -1.91 -28.49
C SER A 520 -6.38 -2.92 -27.82
N ALA A 521 -6.65 -3.37 -26.59
CA ALA A 521 -5.79 -4.32 -25.91
C ALA A 521 -5.78 -5.67 -26.62
N ARG A 522 -4.58 -6.21 -26.84
CA ARG A 522 -4.34 -7.54 -27.40
C ARG A 522 -3.32 -8.26 -26.51
N TYR A 523 -3.38 -9.58 -26.50
CA TYR A 523 -2.44 -10.42 -25.79
C TYR A 523 -1.50 -11.12 -26.78
N SER A 524 -0.19 -11.00 -26.57
CA SER A 524 0.83 -11.71 -27.33
C SER A 524 1.26 -12.95 -26.53
N LYS A 525 1.08 -14.13 -27.12
CA LYS A 525 1.55 -15.39 -26.52
C LYS A 525 3.08 -15.43 -26.41
N ASP A 526 3.78 -14.94 -27.43
CA ASP A 526 5.25 -14.99 -27.51
C ASP A 526 5.94 -14.11 -26.46
N LYS A 527 5.25 -13.06 -25.99
CA LYS A 527 5.75 -12.12 -24.98
C LYS A 527 5.10 -12.30 -23.59
N ASP A 528 4.13 -13.21 -23.48
CA ASP A 528 3.24 -13.37 -22.32
C ASP A 528 2.77 -12.01 -21.75
N ALA A 529 2.24 -11.16 -22.64
CA ALA A 529 1.99 -9.75 -22.33
C ALA A 529 0.81 -9.16 -23.08
N TRP A 530 0.10 -8.27 -22.38
CA TRP A 530 -0.90 -7.39 -22.96
C TRP A 530 -0.26 -6.13 -23.53
N PHE A 531 -0.71 -5.69 -24.71
CA PHE A 531 -0.25 -4.50 -25.40
C PHE A 531 -1.41 -3.77 -26.09
N TRP A 532 -1.23 -2.47 -26.35
CA TRP A 532 -2.16 -1.69 -27.18
C TRP A 532 -1.84 -1.96 -28.66
N SER A 533 -2.80 -2.50 -29.41
CA SER A 533 -2.68 -2.70 -30.86
C SER A 533 -3.21 -1.49 -31.61
N ASP A 534 -2.53 -1.17 -32.72
CA ASP A 534 -2.97 -0.16 -33.68
C ASP A 534 -4.12 -0.64 -34.59
N ASP A 535 -4.57 -1.91 -34.47
CA ASP A 535 -5.71 -2.46 -35.23
C ASP A 535 -6.97 -1.58 -35.12
N HIS A 536 -7.31 -0.90 -36.21
CA HIS A 536 -8.49 -0.04 -36.36
C HIS A 536 -9.81 -0.82 -36.52
N HIS A 537 -10.00 -1.91 -35.77
CA HIS A 537 -11.32 -2.55 -35.68
C HIS A 537 -12.35 -1.56 -35.12
N HIS A 538 -13.59 -1.62 -35.64
CA HIS A 538 -14.69 -0.79 -35.16
C HIS A 538 -15.00 -1.09 -33.68
N LYS A 539 -14.56 -0.18 -32.79
CA LYS A 539 -14.81 -0.27 -31.35
C LYS A 539 -16.28 0.03 -31.04
N LEU A 540 -16.86 -0.69 -30.08
CA LEU A 540 -18.23 -0.46 -29.62
C LEU A 540 -18.34 0.92 -28.92
N LYS A 541 -19.50 1.56 -29.04
CA LYS A 541 -19.75 2.83 -28.33
C LYS A 541 -20.02 2.56 -26.86
N THR A 542 -19.26 3.20 -25.97
CA THR A 542 -19.38 3.03 -24.51
C THR A 542 -19.80 4.31 -23.78
N SER A 543 -20.47 5.23 -24.49
CA SER A 543 -20.96 6.51 -23.92
C SER A 543 -22.19 6.34 -23.01
N SER A 544 -22.91 5.23 -23.15
CA SER A 544 -24.02 4.79 -22.31
C SER A 544 -24.24 3.30 -22.54
N LEU A 545 -24.95 2.62 -21.62
CA LEU A 545 -25.33 1.22 -21.81
C LEU A 545 -26.13 1.04 -23.10
N GLU A 546 -27.08 1.94 -23.36
CA GLU A 546 -27.86 1.96 -24.59
C GLU A 546 -26.97 2.00 -25.84
N ALA A 547 -25.98 2.89 -25.89
CA ALA A 547 -25.08 3.01 -27.03
C ALA A 547 -24.26 1.73 -27.25
N LEU A 548 -23.88 1.03 -26.17
CA LEU A 548 -23.20 -0.26 -26.21
C LEU A 548 -24.13 -1.36 -26.74
N CYS A 549 -25.33 -1.48 -26.17
CA CYS A 549 -26.34 -2.45 -26.60
C CYS A 549 -26.70 -2.27 -28.09
N VAL A 550 -26.96 -1.04 -28.54
CA VAL A 550 -27.27 -0.75 -29.95
C VAL A 550 -26.06 -1.07 -30.85
N SER A 551 -24.84 -0.75 -30.43
CA SER A 551 -23.64 -1.08 -31.22
C SER A 551 -23.43 -2.60 -31.36
N LEU A 552 -23.70 -3.36 -30.30
CA LEU A 552 -23.64 -4.83 -30.30
C LEU A 552 -24.73 -5.45 -31.20
N LEU A 553 -25.98 -4.99 -31.07
CA LEU A 553 -27.08 -5.48 -31.91
C LEU A 553 -26.84 -5.19 -33.39
N LYS A 554 -26.19 -4.08 -33.72
CA LYS A 554 -25.76 -3.77 -35.10
C LYS A 554 -24.62 -4.67 -35.55
N LEU A 555 -23.58 -4.86 -34.73
CA LEU A 555 -22.46 -5.76 -35.01
C LEU A 555 -22.93 -7.21 -35.31
N TRP A 556 -23.94 -7.71 -34.60
CA TRP A 556 -24.47 -9.07 -34.80
C TRP A 556 -25.43 -9.22 -35.98
N ASN A 557 -26.06 -8.14 -36.48
CA ASN A 557 -27.20 -8.25 -37.40
C ASN A 557 -27.16 -7.31 -38.64
N GLU A 558 -26.21 -6.37 -38.74
CA GLU A 558 -26.07 -5.44 -39.89
C GLU A 558 -24.85 -5.71 -40.78
N TRP A 559 -23.85 -6.49 -40.34
CA TRP A 559 -22.64 -6.69 -41.12
C TRP A 559 -22.85 -7.76 -42.22
N GLU A 560 -22.68 -7.37 -43.48
CA GLU A 560 -22.71 -8.31 -44.59
C GLU A 560 -21.62 -9.39 -44.44
N HIS A 561 -22.02 -10.62 -44.78
CA HIS A 561 -21.38 -11.92 -44.50
C HIS A 561 -21.55 -12.38 -43.04
N ASP A 562 -22.18 -13.55 -42.89
CA ASP A 562 -22.50 -14.27 -41.66
C ASP A 562 -21.27 -14.58 -40.78
N ARG A 563 -20.75 -13.58 -40.06
CA ARG A 563 -19.44 -13.70 -39.39
C ARG A 563 -19.41 -13.41 -37.90
N TYR A 564 -20.51 -13.03 -37.24
CA TYR A 564 -20.51 -12.80 -35.79
C TYR A 564 -21.82 -13.21 -35.12
N HIS A 565 -22.09 -14.53 -35.08
CA HIS A 565 -23.30 -15.05 -34.43
C HIS A 565 -23.13 -15.10 -32.90
N PRO A 566 -24.08 -14.58 -32.09
CA PRO A 566 -23.92 -14.53 -30.65
C PRO A 566 -24.09 -15.90 -29.97
N ALA A 567 -24.92 -16.80 -30.52
CA ALA A 567 -25.27 -18.10 -29.92
C ALA A 567 -24.16 -19.17 -29.82
N HIS A 568 -22.90 -18.82 -30.14
CA HIS A 568 -21.77 -19.75 -30.18
C HIS A 568 -20.74 -19.54 -29.05
N GLY A 569 -20.82 -18.45 -28.27
CA GLY A 569 -19.70 -18.04 -27.40
C GLY A 569 -20.01 -17.65 -25.95
N TRP A 570 -21.24 -17.79 -25.44
CA TRP A 570 -21.55 -17.39 -24.05
C TRP A 570 -21.09 -18.40 -23.02
N THR A 571 -20.47 -17.91 -21.94
CA THR A 571 -20.12 -18.72 -20.75
C THR A 571 -21.08 -18.50 -19.57
N TYR A 572 -21.84 -17.39 -19.55
CA TYR A 572 -22.79 -17.07 -18.49
C TYR A 572 -24.14 -16.62 -19.06
N ARG A 573 -25.20 -16.70 -18.24
CA ARG A 573 -26.57 -16.34 -18.59
C ARG A 573 -27.27 -15.71 -17.39
N ALA A 574 -27.87 -14.53 -17.57
CA ALA A 574 -28.66 -13.84 -16.57
C ALA A 574 -29.99 -14.57 -16.27
N SER A 575 -30.54 -14.34 -15.08
CA SER A 575 -31.88 -14.83 -14.73
C SER A 575 -32.99 -14.12 -15.52
N PRO A 576 -34.15 -14.76 -15.72
CA PRO A 576 -35.36 -14.09 -16.22
C PRO A 576 -35.77 -12.90 -15.36
N ASP A 577 -35.50 -12.96 -14.05
CA ASP A 577 -35.79 -11.89 -13.10
C ASP A 577 -34.93 -10.64 -13.34
N ALA A 578 -33.63 -10.83 -13.59
CA ALA A 578 -32.72 -9.72 -13.93
C ALA A 578 -33.10 -9.08 -15.27
N ILE A 579 -33.46 -9.89 -16.29
CA ILE A 579 -33.99 -9.40 -17.56
C ILE A 579 -35.31 -8.64 -17.36
N ALA A 580 -36.24 -9.16 -16.55
CA ALA A 580 -37.51 -8.50 -16.26
C ALA A 580 -37.32 -7.18 -15.49
N ALA A 581 -36.35 -7.12 -14.56
CA ALA A 581 -35.95 -5.89 -13.89
C ALA A 581 -35.41 -4.86 -14.88
N PHE A 582 -34.50 -5.28 -15.78
CA PHE A 582 -33.94 -4.41 -16.81
C PHE A 582 -35.02 -3.88 -17.77
N ILE A 583 -35.88 -4.74 -18.29
CA ILE A 583 -36.96 -4.35 -19.22
C ILE A 583 -37.91 -3.35 -18.55
N ALA A 584 -38.28 -3.58 -17.28
CA ALA A 584 -39.13 -2.69 -16.50
C ALA A 584 -38.47 -1.38 -16.06
N GLY A 585 -37.19 -1.14 -16.38
CA GLY A 585 -36.46 0.07 -15.98
C GLY A 585 -36.14 0.14 -14.49
N ARG A 586 -36.09 -1.01 -13.80
CA ARG A 586 -35.79 -1.12 -12.36
C ARG A 586 -34.30 -1.32 -12.05
N THR A 587 -33.42 -1.09 -13.03
CA THR A 587 -31.97 -1.32 -12.93
C THR A 587 -31.17 -0.04 -13.19
N ASN A 588 -30.01 0.10 -12.56
CA ASN A 588 -29.06 1.17 -12.85
C ASN A 588 -28.22 0.86 -14.10
N ASP A 589 -28.61 1.45 -15.24
CA ASP A 589 -27.94 1.27 -16.53
C ASP A 589 -26.45 1.70 -16.51
N GLN A 590 -26.08 2.72 -15.73
CA GLN A 590 -24.69 3.17 -15.61
C GLN A 590 -23.85 2.13 -14.85
N LEU A 591 -24.41 1.54 -13.79
CA LEU A 591 -23.72 0.50 -13.02
C LEU A 591 -23.49 -0.77 -13.87
N ILE A 592 -24.51 -1.20 -14.65
CA ILE A 592 -24.36 -2.33 -15.59
C ILE A 592 -23.24 -2.06 -16.60
N LEU A 593 -23.19 -0.85 -17.18
CA LEU A 593 -22.13 -0.49 -18.12
C LEU A 593 -20.74 -0.58 -17.46
N GLU A 594 -20.54 0.09 -16.34
CA GLU A 594 -19.24 0.16 -15.67
C GLU A 594 -18.76 -1.22 -15.20
N LEU A 595 -19.66 -2.05 -14.68
CA LEU A 595 -19.37 -3.44 -14.32
C LEU A 595 -19.06 -4.29 -15.56
N ALA A 596 -19.80 -4.16 -16.66
CA ALA A 596 -19.52 -4.92 -17.88
C ALA A 596 -18.17 -4.57 -18.51
N LEU A 597 -17.76 -3.29 -18.44
CA LEU A 597 -16.41 -2.86 -18.85
C LEU A 597 -15.32 -3.46 -17.97
N GLY A 598 -15.55 -3.55 -16.65
CA GLY A 598 -14.62 -4.16 -15.70
C GLY A 598 -14.55 -5.69 -15.80
N PHE A 599 -15.69 -6.37 -15.86
CA PHE A 599 -15.79 -7.82 -15.99
C PHE A 599 -15.25 -8.34 -17.33
N ALA A 600 -15.22 -7.52 -18.39
CA ALA A 600 -14.51 -7.86 -19.63
C ALA A 600 -12.98 -8.02 -19.44
N LEU A 601 -12.41 -7.53 -18.34
CA LEU A 601 -11.01 -7.77 -17.96
C LEU A 601 -10.80 -9.12 -17.26
N CYS A 602 -11.87 -9.73 -16.74
CA CYS A 602 -11.83 -10.94 -15.93
C CYS A 602 -12.02 -12.22 -16.78
N ARG A 603 -11.67 -13.36 -16.19
CA ARG A 603 -12.24 -14.65 -16.57
C ARG A 603 -13.67 -14.74 -16.02
N ILE A 604 -14.61 -15.21 -16.84
CA ILE A 604 -16.02 -15.28 -16.48
C ILE A 604 -16.30 -16.62 -15.78
N PRO A 605 -16.82 -16.63 -14.54
CA PRO A 605 -17.09 -17.88 -13.82
C PRO A 605 -18.19 -18.71 -14.48
N SER A 606 -17.97 -20.02 -14.49
CA SER A 606 -18.92 -20.99 -15.08
C SER A 606 -20.16 -21.26 -14.21
N LYS A 607 -20.15 -20.88 -12.93
CA LYS A 607 -21.20 -21.18 -11.94
C LYS A 607 -21.38 -20.06 -10.90
N LEU A 608 -21.96 -18.93 -11.32
CA LEU A 608 -22.73 -18.10 -10.38
C LEU A 608 -24.15 -18.67 -10.34
N ALA A 609 -24.70 -18.90 -9.16
CA ALA A 609 -26.08 -19.36 -8.99
C ALA A 609 -27.01 -18.13 -8.88
N PRO A 610 -27.71 -17.72 -9.96
CA PRO A 610 -28.57 -16.54 -9.91
C PRO A 610 -29.79 -16.81 -9.03
N SER A 611 -30.24 -15.79 -8.30
CA SER A 611 -31.51 -15.90 -7.58
C SER A 611 -32.66 -15.73 -8.58
N SER A 612 -33.58 -16.70 -8.65
CA SER A 612 -34.71 -16.65 -9.59
C SER A 612 -36.01 -17.04 -8.89
N LYS A 613 -37.01 -16.15 -9.02
CA LYS A 613 -38.42 -16.38 -8.65
C LYS A 613 -39.30 -16.52 -9.89
N THR A 614 -38.69 -16.67 -11.07
CA THR A 614 -39.34 -16.86 -12.38
C THR A 614 -40.42 -15.82 -12.71
N GLN A 615 -40.01 -14.56 -12.93
CA GLN A 615 -40.89 -13.52 -13.47
C GLN A 615 -41.21 -13.77 -14.96
N PRO A 616 -42.47 -13.55 -15.40
CA PRO A 616 -42.85 -13.69 -16.80
C PRO A 616 -42.26 -12.56 -17.66
N LEU A 617 -41.60 -12.96 -18.75
CA LEU A 617 -41.01 -12.03 -19.72
C LEU A 617 -42.02 -11.64 -20.82
N PRO A 618 -41.95 -10.42 -21.41
CA PRO A 618 -42.88 -10.00 -22.46
C PRO A 618 -42.80 -10.89 -23.71
N GLU A 619 -43.94 -11.22 -24.32
CA GLU A 619 -44.00 -12.03 -25.54
C GLU A 619 -43.12 -11.51 -26.69
N PRO A 620 -43.12 -10.20 -27.04
CA PRO A 620 -42.22 -9.70 -28.09
C PRO A 620 -40.73 -9.93 -27.79
N TYR A 621 -40.34 -9.91 -26.51
CA TYR A 621 -38.98 -10.25 -26.11
C TYR A 621 -38.71 -11.75 -26.28
N LYS A 622 -39.59 -12.63 -25.79
CA LYS A 622 -39.43 -14.10 -25.91
C LYS A 622 -39.19 -14.55 -27.36
N TYR A 623 -39.98 -14.02 -28.31
CA TYR A 623 -39.82 -14.38 -29.72
C TYR A 623 -38.59 -13.74 -30.38
N ALA A 624 -38.23 -12.50 -30.03
CA ALA A 624 -37.00 -11.89 -30.54
C ALA A 624 -35.74 -12.59 -29.99
N ALA A 625 -35.76 -12.94 -28.70
CA ALA A 625 -34.75 -13.71 -28.00
C ALA A 625 -34.54 -15.08 -28.65
N SER A 626 -35.61 -15.83 -28.90
CA SER A 626 -35.50 -17.16 -29.50
C SER A 626 -34.94 -17.12 -30.93
N LEU A 627 -35.26 -16.08 -31.71
CA LEU A 627 -34.61 -15.85 -33.01
C LEU A 627 -33.14 -15.44 -32.90
N GLN A 628 -32.77 -14.55 -31.96
CA GLN A 628 -31.39 -14.07 -31.81
C GLN A 628 -30.44 -15.16 -31.27
N TRP A 629 -30.97 -16.14 -30.56
CA TRP A 629 -30.20 -17.05 -29.71
C TRP A 629 -30.26 -18.53 -30.09
N CYS A 630 -31.05 -18.90 -31.09
CA CYS A 630 -30.94 -20.19 -31.77
C CYS A 630 -29.82 -20.16 -32.82
N ARG A 631 -29.01 -21.23 -32.93
CA ARG A 631 -27.84 -21.28 -33.84
C ARG A 631 -28.15 -21.16 -35.34
N ASN A 632 -29.41 -21.34 -35.73
CA ASN A 632 -29.84 -21.44 -37.14
C ASN A 632 -30.71 -20.24 -37.57
N THR A 633 -30.82 -19.20 -36.74
CA THR A 633 -31.65 -18.02 -36.99
C THR A 633 -30.97 -16.78 -36.41
N SER A 634 -31.21 -15.62 -37.01
CA SER A 634 -30.80 -14.31 -36.47
C SER A 634 -31.92 -13.30 -36.71
N LEU A 635 -31.92 -12.17 -36.00
CA LEU A 635 -32.84 -11.07 -36.31
C LEU A 635 -32.32 -10.29 -37.52
N THR A 636 -33.19 -9.95 -38.48
CA THR A 636 -32.74 -9.06 -39.57
C THR A 636 -32.47 -7.65 -39.05
N ALA A 637 -31.60 -6.90 -39.72
CA ALA A 637 -31.41 -5.48 -39.46
C ALA A 637 -32.73 -4.67 -39.45
N GLN A 638 -33.69 -5.02 -40.31
CA GLN A 638 -35.01 -4.41 -40.33
C GLN A 638 -35.81 -4.73 -39.05
N THR A 639 -35.72 -5.97 -38.56
CA THR A 639 -36.35 -6.38 -37.30
C THR A 639 -35.74 -5.68 -36.10
N VAL A 640 -34.40 -5.62 -36.00
CA VAL A 640 -33.69 -4.92 -34.91
C VAL A 640 -34.06 -3.44 -34.88
N ASN A 641 -33.99 -2.75 -36.01
CA ASN A 641 -34.33 -1.33 -36.09
C ASN A 641 -35.82 -1.06 -35.81
N GLY A 642 -36.72 -1.96 -36.25
CA GLY A 642 -38.14 -1.90 -35.91
C GLY A 642 -38.40 -2.04 -34.41
N LEU A 643 -37.75 -3.00 -33.75
CA LEU A 643 -37.89 -3.22 -32.31
C LEU A 643 -37.31 -2.05 -31.49
N LEU A 644 -36.17 -1.48 -31.91
CA LEU A 644 -35.59 -0.28 -31.29
C LEU A 644 -36.51 0.96 -31.44
N ALA A 645 -37.27 1.05 -32.54
CA ALA A 645 -38.30 2.06 -32.77
C ALA A 645 -39.65 1.75 -32.08
N GLY A 646 -39.74 0.65 -31.33
CA GLY A 646 -40.94 0.27 -30.57
C GLY A 646 -42.00 -0.49 -31.37
N SER A 647 -41.71 -1.00 -32.57
CA SER A 647 -42.65 -1.77 -33.39
C SER A 647 -42.31 -3.26 -33.50
N THR A 648 -43.32 -4.11 -33.32
CA THR A 648 -43.21 -5.58 -33.50
C THR A 648 -43.54 -6.04 -34.93
N VAL A 649 -43.99 -5.13 -35.81
CA VAL A 649 -44.48 -5.50 -37.14
C VAL A 649 -43.40 -6.21 -37.98
N PRO A 650 -42.12 -5.76 -38.00
CA PRO A 650 -41.05 -6.49 -38.67
C PRO A 650 -40.79 -7.89 -38.07
N LEU A 651 -40.80 -8.03 -36.74
CA LEU A 651 -40.63 -9.31 -36.06
C LEU A 651 -41.75 -10.30 -36.44
N SER A 652 -42.99 -9.83 -36.47
CA SER A 652 -44.16 -10.64 -36.86
C SER A 652 -44.07 -11.12 -38.31
N ARG A 653 -43.58 -10.26 -39.22
CA ARG A 653 -43.31 -10.63 -40.63
C ARG A 653 -42.19 -11.67 -40.74
N GLN A 654 -41.10 -11.51 -39.98
CA GLN A 654 -39.98 -12.45 -39.97
C GLN A 654 -40.41 -13.84 -39.44
N LEU A 655 -41.20 -13.88 -38.37
CA LEU A 655 -41.76 -15.12 -37.81
C LEU A 655 -42.70 -15.82 -38.80
N ALA A 656 -43.56 -15.06 -39.49
CA ALA A 656 -44.43 -15.60 -40.54
C ALA A 656 -43.63 -16.17 -41.73
N ALA A 657 -42.55 -15.50 -42.15
CA ALA A 657 -41.66 -16.00 -43.21
C ALA A 657 -40.96 -17.32 -42.82
N LEU A 658 -40.69 -17.53 -41.52
CA LEU A 658 -40.18 -18.78 -40.95
C LEU A 658 -41.27 -19.83 -40.68
N GLN A 659 -42.46 -19.68 -41.26
CA GLN A 659 -43.64 -20.55 -41.11
C GLN A 659 -44.13 -20.71 -39.66
N LYS A 660 -43.86 -19.73 -38.79
CA LYS A 660 -44.29 -19.72 -37.38
C LYS A 660 -45.06 -18.43 -37.08
N PRO A 661 -46.26 -18.24 -37.65
CA PRO A 661 -47.03 -17.01 -37.50
C PRO A 661 -47.46 -16.80 -36.04
N VAL A 662 -47.22 -15.59 -35.52
CA VAL A 662 -47.58 -15.18 -34.16
C VAL A 662 -48.26 -13.82 -34.24
N VAL A 663 -49.34 -13.63 -33.47
CA VAL A 663 -50.03 -12.35 -33.35
C VAL A 663 -49.41 -11.56 -32.20
N LEU A 664 -48.53 -10.62 -32.52
CA LEU A 664 -47.94 -9.67 -31.57
C LEU A 664 -48.65 -8.30 -31.66
N PRO A 665 -48.78 -7.55 -30.55
CA PRO A 665 -49.30 -6.19 -30.59
C PRO A 665 -48.37 -5.29 -31.41
N SER A 666 -48.90 -4.44 -32.30
CA SER A 666 -48.13 -3.68 -33.29
C SER A 666 -47.04 -2.76 -32.69
N ALA A 667 -47.25 -2.33 -31.44
CA ALA A 667 -46.29 -1.60 -30.61
C ALA A 667 -45.80 -2.46 -29.44
N ILE A 668 -44.54 -2.28 -29.04
CA ILE A 668 -43.95 -2.95 -27.87
C ILE A 668 -44.42 -2.24 -26.60
N ALA A 669 -45.17 -2.94 -25.74
CA ALA A 669 -45.73 -2.39 -24.51
C ALA A 669 -44.69 -1.81 -23.52
N VAL A 670 -43.45 -2.33 -23.52
CA VAL A 670 -42.34 -1.83 -22.69
C VAL A 670 -41.25 -1.13 -23.53
N GLY A 671 -41.62 -0.72 -24.76
CA GLY A 671 -40.78 0.07 -25.66
C GLY A 671 -39.40 -0.54 -25.97
N LYS A 672 -38.44 0.36 -26.20
CA LYS A 672 -37.07 0.07 -26.62
C LYS A 672 -36.30 -0.85 -25.66
N ARG A 673 -36.60 -0.88 -24.36
CA ARG A 673 -35.85 -1.70 -23.38
C ARG A 673 -35.99 -3.20 -23.66
N CYS A 674 -37.11 -3.66 -24.23
CA CYS A 674 -37.24 -5.03 -24.75
C CYS A 674 -36.21 -5.35 -25.84
N ALA A 675 -35.93 -4.41 -26.75
CA ALA A 675 -34.95 -4.60 -27.82
C ALA A 675 -33.52 -4.60 -27.27
N LEU A 676 -33.20 -3.68 -26.35
CA LEU A 676 -31.88 -3.61 -25.71
C LEU A 676 -31.57 -4.87 -24.89
N ALA A 677 -32.58 -5.49 -24.28
CA ALA A 677 -32.41 -6.69 -23.45
C ALA A 677 -31.83 -7.90 -24.22
N LEU A 678 -31.93 -7.90 -25.56
CA LEU A 678 -31.43 -8.97 -26.44
C LEU A 678 -29.90 -9.11 -26.47
N VAL A 679 -29.15 -8.20 -25.83
CA VAL A 679 -27.69 -8.37 -25.67
C VAL A 679 -27.27 -9.20 -24.45
N PHE A 680 -28.19 -9.46 -23.52
CA PHE A 680 -27.91 -10.22 -22.29
C PHE A 680 -28.36 -11.68 -22.46
N PRO A 681 -27.45 -12.66 -22.60
CA PRO A 681 -27.84 -14.07 -22.64
C PRO A 681 -28.62 -14.44 -21.38
N CYS A 682 -29.71 -15.21 -21.53
CA CYS A 682 -30.59 -15.63 -20.44
C CYS A 682 -30.85 -17.15 -20.52
N GLN A 683 -31.49 -17.76 -19.51
CA GLN A 683 -32.07 -19.10 -19.57
C GLN A 683 -33.16 -19.28 -18.48
N PRO A 684 -34.16 -20.16 -18.67
CA PRO A 684 -34.47 -20.93 -19.87
C PRO A 684 -34.91 -20.05 -21.06
N PHE A 685 -34.84 -20.60 -22.27
CA PHE A 685 -35.41 -19.99 -23.48
C PHE A 685 -36.50 -20.90 -24.02
N HIS A 686 -37.63 -20.32 -24.46
CA HIS A 686 -38.55 -21.03 -25.34
C HIS A 686 -37.84 -21.36 -26.65
N GLN A 687 -37.85 -22.63 -27.05
CA GLN A 687 -37.54 -23.00 -28.43
C GLN A 687 -38.71 -22.65 -29.33
N ILE A 688 -38.44 -22.14 -30.54
CA ILE A 688 -39.49 -21.68 -31.45
C ILE A 688 -40.32 -22.88 -31.94
N GLY A 689 -41.49 -23.10 -31.34
CA GLY A 689 -42.35 -24.26 -31.62
C GLY A 689 -42.71 -25.09 -30.39
N GLU A 690 -42.15 -24.80 -29.21
CA GLU A 690 -42.71 -25.27 -27.94
C GLU A 690 -44.06 -24.58 -27.73
N THR A 691 -45.16 -25.30 -27.98
CA THR A 691 -46.49 -24.88 -27.56
C THR A 691 -46.58 -24.92 -26.04
N ASN A 692 -47.18 -23.91 -25.42
CA ASN A 692 -47.61 -24.01 -24.03
C ASN A 692 -48.56 -25.20 -23.88
N ALA A 693 -48.23 -26.10 -22.97
CA ALA A 693 -49.18 -26.96 -22.26
C ALA A 693 -49.33 -26.38 -20.85
#